data_AF-A0A2E7H312-F1
#
_entry.id   AF-A0A2E7H312-F1
#
_cell.length_a   1.000
_cell.length_b   1.000
_cell.length_c   1.000
_cell.angle_alpha   90.00
_cell.angle_beta   90.00
_cell.angle_gamma   90.00
#
_symmetry.space_group_name_H-M   'P 1'
#
loop_
_entity.id
_entity.type
_entity.pdbx_description
1 polymer ?
#
loop_
_entity_poly.entity_id
_entity_poly.type
_entity_poly.pdbx_seq_one_letter_code
_entity_poly.pdbx_strand_id
1 'polypeptide(L)'
;MDARTTTALLLVTLMSLAGCLGATEPAPEGAEVEEEAYSLSTTWILAPEQLQLGEEAVFVLGIQQEGSGAFTVEYTVLQSDFSPLEDLEWIENDAGYQLGFTPRNTGEHIVSISFTNTGSTSLEPAAPLLVLSLEVIAPLEAAPILSVPSRLVLEEPNLMWFEGSVQHSAVESCSLSYTVSNGNEGNIALDEVGAWKLLLDFTEATQSHTITTQADCGLYTATSDTTITQVIIEGAGDDADGDGVQDATDRCPSGIGANEGWQSTQATDGDEDGCRDNDEDDDDDNDGIVDTYDLCPASYGWVSTPSADYDYDGCHDADEDSDDDNDGVPDTDDLCPVGRKGWYSNRYSDWDNDGCSDLDEDDNDDNDDHNDITDACAKGAANWVSDDLSDWDNDGCQDATEDDDDDNDGVNDVNATGDALDECPKTPLNATGVNEVGCAAVERDTDADGVNDFVDQCEGTPAGLVVNTVGCADIDGDGVFANVDLCPDSPERWTIDALGCAVVQEPIDWTDANGLTGPMQTVPQFTFPTLDGSFNFKSEWTGHDVYFFMFKYTDNNGNSNTATWGQNPGKFIRNLPQNTHLFYGSFDNSYHNDVIQQRNAVQAGLTNSEEAQWNNRIHYIDVDASNLGGGIGSMISSFNNPFFMGIDRFQLSRETGSLYAWTTQSNDPYHLSFEPNQWVAEFPTKIRSLDPGVHAVQIMDFQRHSGGWGGGYSSFSNATFDLPDDLTTYDTLEVYHEHACFERKNRYQNSDETYGGCHEWDYLAYLFVCDQDNASVCNTESVRWITTYGREGMWLTDISPYLFMFEDGEDRRFKYAGANKGDLTVTFLFSDWGSGQRAVDATYAFSGGQFDGTYNNESRHVRQLNFTVPTATTSVEIVATITGHGFNQDTANCAEFCDHEHHYTMGTHSTYEWHPIVYDSEGCENEVRNGVVANQFGSWPFGRAGWCAGQDVEQWTYNITDWVDTSANNTNHMVYRGYYNGGEYVPSDGIGNGGRNIRAVVWIVFYGPTT
;
A
#
# COMPACT_ATOMS: atom_id res chain seq x y z
N MET A 1 28.10 74.13 -26.50
CA MET A 1 27.35 73.87 -27.74
C MET A 1 25.86 74.05 -27.41
N ASP A 2 25.34 75.24 -27.11
CA ASP A 2 25.37 76.52 -27.85
C ASP A 2 24.89 76.43 -29.31
N ALA A 3 23.88 75.59 -29.54
CA ALA A 3 23.13 75.57 -30.81
C ALA A 3 21.65 75.13 -30.67
N ARG A 4 21.04 75.20 -29.47
CA ARG A 4 19.61 74.87 -29.27
C ARG A 4 18.79 75.99 -28.60
N THR A 5 19.43 77.05 -28.13
CA THR A 5 18.80 78.22 -27.50
C THR A 5 18.31 79.27 -28.50
N THR A 6 18.80 79.25 -29.75
CA THR A 6 18.42 80.22 -30.80
C THR A 6 17.21 79.80 -31.63
N THR A 7 16.85 78.51 -31.64
CA THR A 7 15.66 78.00 -32.37
C THR A 7 14.37 78.15 -31.55
N ALA A 8 14.48 78.14 -30.21
CA ALA A 8 13.36 78.35 -29.30
C ALA A 8 12.85 79.80 -29.29
N LEU A 9 13.75 80.78 -29.44
CA LEU A 9 13.35 82.20 -29.51
C LEU A 9 12.59 82.54 -30.80
N LEU A 10 12.90 81.87 -31.92
CA LEU A 10 12.23 82.12 -33.20
C LEU A 10 10.79 81.59 -33.22
N LEU A 11 10.50 80.50 -32.51
CA LEU A 11 9.16 79.89 -32.44
C LEU A 11 8.21 80.66 -31.52
N VAL A 12 8.70 81.15 -30.38
CA VAL A 12 7.91 81.94 -29.40
C VAL A 12 7.52 83.32 -29.96
N THR A 13 8.34 83.88 -30.86
CA THR A 13 8.01 85.16 -31.54
C THR A 13 7.01 84.98 -32.69
N LEU A 14 6.87 83.76 -33.24
CA LEU A 14 5.88 83.47 -34.28
C LEU A 14 4.48 83.19 -33.68
N MET A 15 4.42 82.63 -32.47
CA MET A 15 3.16 82.37 -31.75
C MET A 15 2.53 83.62 -31.12
N SER A 16 3.27 84.74 -31.03
CA SER A 16 2.75 86.03 -30.53
C SER A 16 2.14 86.93 -31.61
N LEU A 17 2.09 86.48 -32.88
CA LEU A 17 1.57 87.27 -34.02
C LEU A 17 0.15 86.91 -34.48
N ALA A 18 -0.54 86.00 -33.80
CA ALA A 18 -1.97 85.74 -34.01
C ALA A 18 -2.72 85.89 -32.68
N GLY A 19 -2.73 87.10 -32.14
CA GLY A 19 -3.48 87.42 -30.95
C GLY A 19 -4.98 87.26 -31.17
N CYS A 20 -5.66 86.63 -30.21
CA CYS A 20 -6.91 87.13 -29.64
C CYS A 20 -7.13 86.50 -28.27
N LEU A 21 -6.88 87.31 -27.23
CA LEU A 21 -7.45 87.15 -25.91
C LEU A 21 -8.96 87.37 -26.02
N GLY A 22 -9.74 86.44 -25.44
CA GLY A 22 -11.18 86.59 -25.27
C GLY A 22 -11.68 85.58 -24.25
N ALA A 23 -11.77 86.01 -23.00
CA ALA A 23 -12.40 85.27 -21.92
C ALA A 23 -13.93 85.39 -22.03
N THR A 24 -14.67 84.28 -21.93
CA THR A 24 -16.08 84.22 -21.48
C THR A 24 -16.50 82.78 -21.16
N GLU A 25 -16.93 82.60 -19.91
CA GLU A 25 -17.87 81.62 -19.29
C GLU A 25 -17.95 80.14 -19.75
N PRO A 26 -18.02 79.16 -18.80
CA PRO A 26 -18.13 77.74 -19.11
C PRO A 26 -19.59 77.27 -19.24
N ALA A 27 -19.86 76.47 -20.26
CA ALA A 27 -20.99 75.53 -20.37
C ALA A 27 -20.75 74.58 -21.56
N PRO A 28 -21.31 73.36 -21.56
CA PRO A 28 -21.05 72.21 -20.71
C PRO A 28 -20.36 71.06 -21.50
N GLU A 29 -19.94 70.02 -20.79
CA GLU A 29 -19.39 68.76 -21.30
C GLU A 29 -20.17 68.17 -22.50
N GLY A 30 -19.43 67.85 -23.56
CA GLY A 30 -19.79 66.78 -24.48
C GLY A 30 -18.93 65.58 -24.14
N ALA A 31 -19.55 64.55 -23.56
CA ALA A 31 -18.91 63.27 -23.32
C ALA A 31 -18.42 62.69 -24.67
N GLU A 32 -17.14 62.33 -24.73
CA GLU A 32 -16.70 61.30 -25.65
C GLU A 32 -17.40 60.01 -25.23
N VAL A 33 -18.14 59.40 -26.14
CA VAL A 33 -18.73 58.08 -25.94
C VAL A 33 -17.56 57.10 -26.02
N GLU A 34 -17.07 56.62 -24.87
CA GLU A 34 -16.28 55.40 -24.83
C GLU A 34 -17.15 54.28 -25.40
N GLU A 35 -16.73 53.66 -26.50
CA GLU A 35 -17.35 52.41 -26.94
C GLU A 35 -17.05 51.38 -25.85
N GLU A 36 -18.09 50.94 -25.13
CA GLU A 36 -17.94 49.86 -24.16
C GLU A 36 -17.45 48.62 -24.91
N ALA A 37 -16.29 48.10 -24.50
CA ALA A 37 -15.71 46.85 -24.96
C ALA A 37 -15.57 45.92 -23.76
N TYR A 38 -15.60 44.61 -24.01
CA TYR A 38 -15.36 43.59 -23.00
C TYR A 38 -14.28 42.63 -23.47
N SER A 39 -13.61 41.97 -22.54
CA SER A 39 -12.56 40.98 -22.81
C SER A 39 -12.92 39.64 -22.17
N LEU A 40 -12.38 38.55 -22.72
CA LEU A 40 -12.51 37.20 -22.19
C LEU A 40 -11.11 36.65 -21.90
N SER A 41 -10.91 36.19 -20.68
CA SER A 41 -9.76 35.39 -20.27
C SER A 41 -10.23 33.95 -20.08
N THR A 42 -9.49 32.99 -20.62
CA THR A 42 -9.83 31.56 -20.59
C THR A 42 -8.71 30.77 -19.93
N THR A 43 -9.06 29.92 -18.98
CA THR A 43 -8.12 29.03 -18.29
C THR A 43 -8.64 27.61 -18.35
N TRP A 44 -7.80 26.66 -18.76
CA TRP A 44 -8.13 25.24 -18.64
C TRP A 44 -8.03 24.83 -17.17
N ILE A 45 -9.15 24.36 -16.61
CA ILE A 45 -9.22 23.79 -15.27
C ILE A 45 -8.87 22.30 -15.36
N LEU A 46 -9.32 21.62 -16.42
CA LEU A 46 -9.00 20.24 -16.73
C LEU A 46 -8.89 20.06 -18.25
N ALA A 47 -7.80 19.48 -18.73
CA ALA A 47 -7.56 19.20 -20.13
C ALA A 47 -6.62 18.00 -20.27
N PRO A 48 -7.14 16.77 -20.41
CA PRO A 48 -6.29 15.59 -20.54
C PRO A 48 -5.52 15.61 -21.87
N GLU A 49 -4.23 15.25 -21.84
CA GLU A 49 -3.38 15.11 -23.03
C GLU A 49 -3.38 13.68 -23.58
N GLN A 50 -3.67 12.68 -22.72
CA GLN A 50 -3.71 11.27 -23.06
C GLN A 50 -4.88 10.59 -22.36
N LEU A 51 -5.48 9.58 -22.99
CA LEU A 51 -6.61 8.80 -22.46
C LEU A 51 -6.56 7.36 -22.97
N GLN A 52 -7.02 6.38 -22.19
CA GLN A 52 -7.22 5.03 -22.71
C GLN A 52 -8.57 4.92 -23.45
N LEU A 53 -8.60 4.10 -24.51
CA LEU A 53 -9.82 3.84 -25.25
C LEU A 53 -10.89 3.23 -24.33
N GLY A 54 -12.02 3.93 -24.16
CA GLY A 54 -13.16 3.50 -23.35
C GLY A 54 -13.43 4.40 -22.13
N GLU A 55 -12.46 5.22 -21.73
CA GLU A 55 -12.64 6.24 -20.70
C GLU A 55 -13.35 7.49 -21.25
N GLU A 56 -13.98 8.26 -20.36
CA GLU A 56 -14.62 9.53 -20.72
C GLU A 56 -13.59 10.68 -20.65
N ALA A 57 -13.40 11.37 -21.76
CA ALA A 57 -12.59 12.57 -21.84
C ALA A 57 -13.40 13.77 -21.33
N VAL A 58 -12.96 14.40 -20.25
CA VAL A 58 -13.60 15.60 -19.68
C VAL A 58 -12.67 16.80 -19.79
N PHE A 59 -13.10 17.84 -20.49
CA PHE A 59 -12.41 19.12 -20.58
C PHE A 59 -13.21 20.19 -19.83
N VAL A 60 -12.59 20.87 -18.88
CA VAL A 60 -13.21 21.94 -18.09
C VAL A 60 -12.51 23.26 -18.39
N LEU A 61 -13.28 24.24 -18.84
CA LEU A 61 -12.84 25.55 -19.26
C LEU A 61 -13.44 26.63 -18.37
N GLY A 62 -12.59 27.31 -17.59
CA GLY A 62 -12.95 28.51 -16.86
C GLY A 62 -12.90 29.74 -17.76
N ILE A 63 -13.95 30.58 -17.71
CA ILE A 63 -14.02 31.83 -18.45
C ILE A 63 -14.22 32.99 -17.48
N GLN A 64 -13.31 33.95 -17.51
CA GLN A 64 -13.43 35.20 -16.79
C GLN A 64 -13.73 36.33 -17.78
N GLN A 65 -14.89 36.97 -17.61
CA GLN A 65 -15.30 38.11 -18.42
C GLN A 65 -15.04 39.43 -17.68
N GLU A 66 -14.32 40.36 -18.33
CA GLU A 66 -14.20 41.74 -17.85
C GLU A 66 -15.03 42.67 -18.74
N GLY A 67 -16.03 43.33 -18.16
CA GLY A 67 -16.99 44.19 -18.88
C GLY A 67 -18.33 43.51 -19.18
N SER A 68 -19.28 44.24 -19.78
CA SER A 68 -20.62 43.72 -20.09
C SER A 68 -20.78 43.45 -21.59
N GLY A 69 -20.74 42.17 -21.96
CA GLY A 69 -20.95 41.68 -23.32
C GLY A 69 -21.62 40.32 -23.33
N ALA A 70 -21.95 39.83 -24.54
CA ALA A 70 -22.57 38.52 -24.73
C ALA A 70 -21.81 37.74 -25.81
N PHE A 71 -21.49 36.48 -25.54
CA PHE A 71 -20.79 35.59 -26.46
C PHE A 71 -21.46 34.22 -26.49
N THR A 72 -21.10 33.41 -27.48
CA THR A 72 -21.44 31.98 -27.58
C THR A 72 -20.18 31.18 -27.83
N VAL A 73 -20.12 29.98 -27.28
CA VAL A 73 -19.01 29.03 -27.46
C VAL A 73 -19.40 28.00 -28.50
N GLU A 74 -18.53 27.78 -29.50
CA GLU A 74 -18.64 26.68 -30.46
C GLU A 74 -17.51 25.69 -30.22
N TYR A 75 -17.83 24.39 -30.23
CA TYR A 75 -16.88 23.32 -29.97
C TYR A 75 -16.93 22.28 -31.09
N THR A 76 -15.81 21.61 -31.34
CA THR A 76 -15.71 20.49 -32.29
C THR A 76 -14.62 19.54 -31.83
N VAL A 77 -14.91 18.24 -31.86
CA VAL A 77 -13.94 17.17 -31.63
C VAL A 77 -13.77 16.36 -32.90
N LEU A 78 -12.54 16.22 -33.37
CA LEU A 78 -12.19 15.37 -34.51
C LEU A 78 -11.52 14.10 -33.99
N GLN A 79 -11.92 12.95 -34.54
CA GLN A 79 -11.30 11.65 -34.30
C GLN A 79 -9.98 11.50 -35.06
N SER A 80 -9.25 10.42 -34.80
CA SER A 80 -7.96 10.12 -35.45
C SER A 80 -8.02 9.93 -36.96
N ASP A 81 -9.22 9.69 -37.52
CA ASP A 81 -9.48 9.65 -38.96
C ASP A 81 -9.97 11.00 -39.54
N PHE A 82 -9.94 12.07 -38.74
CA PHE A 82 -10.46 13.41 -39.02
C PHE A 82 -11.98 13.47 -39.22
N SER A 83 -12.73 12.46 -38.80
CA SER A 83 -14.19 12.53 -38.74
C SER A 83 -14.67 13.28 -37.48
N PRO A 84 -15.73 14.09 -37.55
CA PRO A 84 -16.28 14.75 -36.36
C PRO A 84 -16.95 13.73 -35.44
N LEU A 85 -16.75 13.87 -34.13
CA LEU A 85 -17.47 13.11 -33.12
C LEU A 85 -18.81 13.82 -32.81
N GLU A 86 -19.93 13.09 -32.91
CA GLU A 86 -21.28 13.68 -32.76
C GLU A 86 -21.83 13.59 -31.33
N ASP A 87 -21.41 12.59 -30.55
CA ASP A 87 -21.87 12.36 -29.16
C ASP A 87 -20.97 13.14 -28.18
N LEU A 88 -21.23 14.44 -28.07
CA LEU A 88 -20.51 15.36 -27.18
C LEU A 88 -21.47 15.91 -26.12
N GLU A 89 -21.10 15.80 -24.85
CA GLU A 89 -21.83 16.42 -23.74
C GLU A 89 -21.22 17.78 -23.42
N TRP A 90 -22.04 18.84 -23.45
CA TRP A 90 -21.60 20.19 -23.14
C TRP A 90 -22.48 20.77 -22.03
N ILE A 91 -21.87 21.01 -20.86
CA ILE A 91 -22.56 21.45 -19.64
C ILE A 91 -21.99 22.80 -19.21
N GLU A 92 -22.88 23.73 -18.87
CA GLU A 92 -22.53 25.01 -18.25
C GLU A 92 -22.83 24.91 -16.75
N ASN A 93 -21.82 25.16 -15.90
CA ASN A 93 -21.95 25.10 -14.44
C ASN A 93 -21.40 26.38 -13.79
N ASP A 94 -21.55 26.50 -12.47
CA ASP A 94 -21.13 27.69 -11.72
C ASP A 94 -19.60 27.93 -11.76
N ALA A 95 -18.80 26.94 -12.20
CA ALA A 95 -17.35 26.99 -12.30
C ALA A 95 -16.80 27.22 -13.74
N GLY A 96 -17.64 27.09 -14.78
CA GLY A 96 -17.24 27.26 -16.18
C GLY A 96 -18.04 26.39 -17.18
N TYR A 97 -17.37 25.98 -18.25
CA TYR A 97 -17.91 25.08 -19.28
C TYR A 97 -17.21 23.72 -19.25
N GLN A 98 -17.97 22.65 -19.40
CA GLN A 98 -17.48 21.27 -19.43
C GLN A 98 -17.85 20.58 -20.75
N LEU A 99 -16.86 19.98 -21.40
CA LEU A 99 -17.01 19.10 -22.57
C LEU A 99 -16.67 17.66 -22.18
N GLY A 100 -17.64 16.75 -22.21
CA GLY A 100 -17.47 15.32 -22.00
C GLY A 100 -17.64 14.54 -23.31
N PHE A 101 -16.79 13.54 -23.57
CA PHE A 101 -17.01 12.56 -24.65
C PHE A 101 -16.21 11.27 -24.45
N THR A 102 -16.69 10.15 -24.97
CA THR A 102 -15.97 8.86 -24.95
C THR A 102 -15.39 8.55 -26.34
N PRO A 103 -14.06 8.48 -26.52
CA PRO A 103 -13.44 8.12 -27.78
C PRO A 103 -13.80 6.70 -28.25
N ARG A 104 -13.88 6.48 -29.57
CA ARG A 104 -14.26 5.19 -30.18
C ARG A 104 -13.13 4.46 -30.90
N ASN A 105 -12.01 5.13 -31.13
CA ASN A 105 -10.84 4.61 -31.83
C ASN A 105 -9.56 5.15 -31.17
N THR A 106 -8.46 4.45 -31.40
CA THR A 106 -7.14 4.90 -30.95
C THR A 106 -6.55 5.95 -31.90
N GLY A 107 -5.60 6.73 -31.40
CA GLY A 107 -4.90 7.79 -32.10
C GLY A 107 -5.27 9.20 -31.62
N GLU A 108 -4.70 10.20 -32.28
CA GLU A 108 -4.82 11.61 -31.92
C GLU A 108 -6.21 12.17 -32.23
N HIS A 109 -6.89 12.71 -31.21
CA HIS A 109 -8.13 13.45 -31.32
C HIS A 109 -7.87 14.94 -31.17
N ILE A 110 -8.56 15.78 -31.94
CA ILE A 110 -8.37 17.23 -31.92
C ILE A 110 -9.61 17.90 -31.34
N VAL A 111 -9.47 18.55 -30.20
CA VAL A 111 -10.52 19.34 -29.55
C VAL A 111 -10.32 20.81 -29.91
N SER A 112 -11.34 21.44 -30.47
CA SER A 112 -11.31 22.85 -30.87
C SER A 112 -12.46 23.62 -30.23
N ILE A 113 -12.16 24.72 -29.54
CA ILE A 113 -13.14 25.62 -28.92
C ILE A 113 -12.93 27.05 -29.43
N SER A 114 -14.01 27.68 -29.89
CA SER A 114 -14.00 29.06 -30.39
C SER A 114 -15.11 29.90 -29.78
N PHE A 115 -14.87 31.21 -29.68
CA PHE A 115 -15.82 32.16 -29.10
C PHE A 115 -16.33 33.11 -30.18
N THR A 116 -17.65 33.24 -30.26
CA THR A 116 -18.31 34.17 -31.18
C THR A 116 -19.05 35.24 -30.37
N ASN A 117 -18.77 36.51 -30.63
CA ASN A 117 -19.50 37.62 -30.01
C ASN A 117 -20.91 37.70 -30.61
N THR A 118 -21.93 37.65 -29.75
CA THR A 118 -23.35 37.73 -30.13
C THR A 118 -24.04 39.01 -29.63
N GLY A 119 -23.32 39.84 -28.87
CA GLY A 119 -23.80 41.09 -28.31
C GLY A 119 -23.55 42.32 -29.18
N SER A 120 -23.99 43.49 -28.69
CA SER A 120 -23.73 44.80 -29.31
C SER A 120 -22.42 45.46 -28.85
N THR A 121 -21.82 44.96 -27.77
CA THR A 121 -20.54 45.39 -27.19
C THR A 121 -19.40 44.69 -27.95
N SER A 122 -18.30 45.37 -28.29
CA SER A 122 -17.18 44.75 -29.01
C SER A 122 -16.31 43.89 -28.08
N LEU A 123 -15.88 42.71 -28.56
CA LEU A 123 -14.93 41.82 -27.88
C LEU A 123 -13.51 42.18 -28.31
N GLU A 124 -12.73 42.80 -27.42
CA GLU A 124 -11.37 43.29 -27.72
C GLU A 124 -10.40 42.95 -26.56
N PRO A 125 -9.30 42.22 -26.82
CA PRO A 125 -8.92 41.61 -28.09
C PRO A 125 -9.84 40.42 -28.46
N ALA A 126 -9.83 40.03 -29.75
CA ALA A 126 -10.53 38.83 -30.19
C ALA A 126 -10.06 37.60 -29.39
N ALA A 127 -11.00 36.81 -28.88
CA ALA A 127 -10.69 35.62 -28.11
C ALA A 127 -9.92 34.59 -28.97
N PRO A 128 -8.88 33.94 -28.42
CA PRO A 128 -8.09 32.97 -29.16
C PRO A 128 -8.89 31.70 -29.46
N LEU A 129 -8.61 31.07 -30.60
CA LEU A 129 -9.06 29.70 -30.88
C LEU A 129 -8.24 28.75 -30.00
N LEU A 130 -8.91 27.95 -29.18
CA LEU A 130 -8.28 26.94 -28.35
C LEU A 130 -8.27 25.62 -29.13
N VAL A 131 -7.09 25.05 -29.32
CA VAL A 131 -6.90 23.75 -29.98
C VAL A 131 -6.04 22.89 -29.08
N LEU A 132 -6.56 21.71 -28.73
CA LEU A 132 -5.87 20.70 -27.93
C LEU A 132 -5.84 19.38 -28.70
N SER A 133 -4.77 18.62 -28.50
CA SER A 133 -4.64 17.24 -28.96
C SER A 133 -4.82 16.30 -27.77
N LEU A 134 -5.64 15.27 -27.95
CA LEU A 134 -5.83 14.18 -27.00
C LEU A 134 -5.33 12.89 -27.66
N GLU A 135 -4.27 12.28 -27.15
CA GLU A 135 -3.80 10.99 -27.63
C GLU A 135 -4.59 9.86 -26.99
N VAL A 136 -5.39 9.13 -27.79
CA VAL A 136 -6.12 7.96 -27.30
C VAL A 136 -5.30 6.71 -27.56
N ILE A 137 -4.76 6.11 -26.49
CA ILE A 137 -3.96 4.89 -26.60
C ILE A 137 -4.84 3.64 -26.55
N ALA A 138 -4.33 2.55 -27.12
CA ALA A 138 -5.00 1.26 -27.01
C ALA A 138 -5.13 0.86 -25.54
N PRO A 139 -6.25 0.20 -25.14
CA PRO A 139 -6.40 -0.27 -23.78
C PRO A 139 -5.36 -1.36 -23.50
N LEU A 140 -4.85 -1.40 -22.27
CA LEU A 140 -3.91 -2.44 -21.86
C LEU A 140 -4.64 -3.78 -21.81
N GLU A 141 -4.34 -4.68 -22.75
CA GLU A 141 -4.87 -6.04 -22.74
C GLU A 141 -3.99 -6.92 -21.81
N ALA A 142 -4.61 -7.45 -20.76
CA ALA A 142 -3.97 -8.44 -19.90
C ALA A 142 -3.66 -9.73 -20.68
N ALA A 143 -2.60 -10.43 -20.31
CA ALA A 143 -2.32 -11.74 -20.89
C ALA A 143 -3.49 -12.71 -20.64
N PRO A 144 -3.80 -13.64 -21.57
CA PRO A 144 -4.83 -14.63 -21.31
C PRO A 144 -4.45 -15.50 -20.12
N ILE A 145 -5.42 -15.79 -19.25
CA ILE A 145 -5.21 -16.69 -18.13
C ILE A 145 -5.69 -18.07 -18.56
N LEU A 146 -4.75 -19.00 -18.72
CA LEU A 146 -5.04 -20.37 -19.10
C LEU A 146 -5.29 -21.24 -17.87
N SER A 147 -6.56 -21.48 -17.55
CA SER A 147 -6.97 -22.35 -16.44
C SER A 147 -7.18 -23.78 -16.93
N VAL A 148 -6.20 -24.63 -16.65
CA VAL A 148 -6.25 -26.07 -16.89
C VAL A 148 -5.85 -26.82 -15.63
N PRO A 149 -6.43 -28.01 -15.37
CA PRO A 149 -6.01 -28.84 -14.25
C PRO A 149 -4.52 -29.14 -14.35
N SER A 150 -3.74 -28.92 -13.29
CA SER A 150 -2.30 -29.24 -13.26
C SER A 150 -2.06 -30.76 -13.21
N ARG A 151 -2.99 -31.50 -12.60
CA ARG A 151 -2.99 -32.97 -12.50
C ARG A 151 -4.38 -33.53 -12.81
N LEU A 152 -4.43 -34.62 -13.56
CA LEU A 152 -5.64 -35.40 -13.85
C LEU A 152 -5.39 -36.85 -13.48
N VAL A 153 -6.21 -37.42 -12.60
CA VAL A 153 -6.06 -38.81 -12.16
C VAL A 153 -7.15 -39.67 -12.78
N LEU A 154 -6.77 -40.77 -13.41
CA LEU A 154 -7.64 -41.70 -14.12
C LEU A 154 -7.51 -43.08 -13.50
N GLU A 155 -8.52 -43.56 -12.80
CA GLU A 155 -8.44 -44.80 -12.02
C GLU A 155 -7.88 -46.05 -12.75
N GLU A 156 -8.15 -46.11 -14.04
CA GLU A 156 -7.62 -47.06 -15.00
C GLU A 156 -7.39 -46.35 -16.36
N PRO A 157 -6.53 -46.89 -17.25
CA PRO A 157 -6.31 -46.30 -18.57
C PRO A 157 -7.61 -46.21 -19.37
N ASN A 158 -8.10 -45.00 -19.66
CA ASN A 158 -9.37 -44.78 -20.35
C ASN A 158 -9.34 -43.48 -21.19
N LEU A 159 -10.38 -43.27 -22.00
CA LEU A 159 -10.67 -41.98 -22.63
C LEU A 159 -10.98 -40.95 -21.54
N MET A 160 -10.42 -39.75 -21.64
CA MET A 160 -10.69 -38.67 -20.70
C MET A 160 -11.08 -37.38 -21.39
N TRP A 161 -12.00 -36.66 -20.75
CA TRP A 161 -12.33 -35.31 -21.15
C TRP A 161 -11.31 -34.36 -20.55
N PHE A 162 -10.53 -33.71 -21.42
CA PHE A 162 -9.66 -32.60 -21.05
C PHE A 162 -10.42 -31.30 -21.23
N GLU A 163 -10.71 -30.66 -20.11
CA GLU A 163 -11.46 -29.42 -20.06
C GLU A 163 -10.64 -28.34 -19.35
N GLY A 164 -10.93 -27.10 -19.71
CA GLY A 164 -10.30 -25.92 -19.14
C GLY A 164 -11.03 -24.67 -19.61
N SER A 165 -10.56 -23.52 -19.15
CA SER A 165 -11.07 -22.22 -19.57
C SER A 165 -9.94 -21.20 -19.79
N VAL A 166 -10.17 -20.27 -20.72
CA VAL A 166 -9.27 -19.16 -21.03
C VAL A 166 -10.03 -17.92 -20.70
N GLN A 167 -9.50 -17.20 -19.73
CA GLN A 167 -10.04 -15.93 -19.34
C GLN A 167 -9.23 -14.84 -20.03
N HIS A 168 -9.91 -14.06 -20.86
CA HIS A 168 -9.36 -12.89 -21.55
C HIS A 168 -10.52 -11.91 -21.80
N SER A 169 -10.26 -10.61 -21.78
CA SER A 169 -11.29 -9.58 -22.02
C SER A 169 -11.96 -9.73 -23.39
N ALA A 170 -11.21 -10.22 -24.38
CA ALA A 170 -11.67 -10.54 -25.72
C ALA A 170 -11.40 -12.02 -26.06
N VAL A 171 -12.21 -12.93 -25.51
CA VAL A 171 -12.09 -14.39 -25.74
C VAL A 171 -12.17 -14.75 -27.24
N GLU A 172 -12.92 -13.99 -28.03
CA GLU A 172 -13.06 -14.17 -29.48
C GLU A 172 -11.75 -13.97 -30.28
N SER A 173 -10.77 -13.28 -29.70
CA SER A 173 -9.43 -13.11 -30.30
C SER A 173 -8.49 -14.28 -30.02
N CYS A 174 -8.87 -15.20 -29.12
CA CYS A 174 -8.01 -16.25 -28.64
C CYS A 174 -7.89 -17.44 -29.61
N SER A 175 -6.66 -17.94 -29.78
CA SER A 175 -6.37 -19.22 -30.41
C SER A 175 -5.66 -20.15 -29.43
N LEU A 176 -6.19 -21.37 -29.25
CA LEU A 176 -5.58 -22.39 -28.39
C LEU A 176 -5.00 -23.55 -29.19
N SER A 177 -3.86 -24.04 -28.72
CA SER A 177 -3.22 -25.27 -29.19
C SER A 177 -2.79 -26.16 -28.02
N TYR A 178 -2.66 -27.46 -28.26
CA TYR A 178 -2.14 -28.41 -27.29
C TYR A 178 -1.17 -29.39 -27.93
N THR A 179 -0.24 -29.91 -27.12
CA THR A 179 0.72 -30.95 -27.46
C THR A 179 0.83 -31.93 -26.31
N VAL A 180 0.71 -33.23 -26.59
CA VAL A 180 0.80 -34.31 -25.60
C VAL A 180 2.12 -35.05 -25.76
N SER A 181 2.72 -35.51 -24.65
CA SER A 181 4.00 -36.22 -24.65
C SER A 181 4.04 -37.53 -25.46
N ASN A 182 2.87 -38.06 -25.87
CA ASN A 182 2.74 -39.20 -26.77
C ASN A 182 2.86 -38.83 -28.28
N GLY A 183 3.03 -37.54 -28.59
CA GLY A 183 3.17 -37.01 -29.95
C GLY A 183 1.86 -36.53 -30.59
N ASN A 184 0.74 -36.52 -29.86
CA ASN A 184 -0.50 -35.90 -30.32
C ASN A 184 -0.45 -34.38 -30.17
N GLU A 185 -0.80 -33.64 -31.22
CA GLU A 185 -0.90 -32.17 -31.20
C GLU A 185 -2.19 -31.73 -31.92
N GLY A 186 -2.70 -30.55 -31.58
CA GLY A 186 -3.91 -30.02 -32.23
C GLY A 186 -4.30 -28.63 -31.75
N ASN A 187 -5.35 -28.10 -32.36
CA ASN A 187 -5.96 -26.82 -31.96
C ASN A 187 -7.26 -27.09 -31.19
N ILE A 188 -7.55 -26.24 -30.22
CA ILE A 188 -8.75 -26.34 -29.38
C ILE A 188 -9.74 -25.26 -29.83
N ALA A 189 -10.99 -25.64 -30.00
CA ALA A 189 -12.07 -24.68 -30.23
C ALA A 189 -12.66 -24.23 -28.87
N LEU A 190 -12.75 -22.92 -28.69
CA LEU A 190 -13.38 -22.28 -27.53
C LEU A 190 -14.89 -22.12 -27.75
N ASP A 191 -15.66 -22.17 -26.67
CA ASP A 191 -17.06 -21.73 -26.66
C ASP A 191 -17.19 -20.21 -26.38
N GLU A 192 -18.43 -19.71 -26.30
CA GLU A 192 -18.73 -18.28 -26.10
C GLU A 192 -18.23 -17.73 -24.76
N VAL A 193 -17.90 -18.59 -23.79
CA VAL A 193 -17.38 -18.21 -22.46
C VAL A 193 -15.90 -18.57 -22.28
N GLY A 194 -15.22 -19.01 -23.36
CA GLY A 194 -13.79 -19.34 -23.33
C GLY A 194 -13.48 -20.69 -22.70
N ALA A 195 -14.47 -21.55 -22.48
CA ALA A 195 -14.28 -22.92 -22.04
C ALA A 195 -14.14 -23.87 -23.23
N TRP A 196 -13.50 -25.01 -23.00
CA TRP A 196 -13.41 -26.08 -23.97
C TRP A 196 -13.52 -27.44 -23.30
N LYS A 197 -13.85 -28.42 -24.13
CA LYS A 197 -13.87 -29.82 -23.76
C LYS A 197 -13.37 -30.66 -24.93
N LEU A 198 -12.22 -31.29 -24.73
CA LEU A 198 -11.53 -32.08 -25.73
C LEU A 198 -11.45 -33.53 -25.25
N LEU A 199 -11.82 -34.50 -26.10
CA LEU A 199 -11.65 -35.91 -25.78
C LEU A 199 -10.23 -36.35 -26.12
N LEU A 200 -9.47 -36.77 -25.11
CA LEU A 200 -8.11 -37.28 -25.27
C LEU A 200 -8.07 -38.77 -24.95
N ASP A 201 -7.29 -39.51 -25.76
CA ASP A 201 -7.20 -40.96 -25.68
C ASP A 201 -5.93 -41.41 -24.95
N PHE A 202 -6.14 -42.01 -23.78
CA PHE A 202 -5.11 -42.62 -22.94
C PHE A 202 -5.37 -44.11 -22.69
N THR A 203 -6.19 -44.78 -23.51
CA THR A 203 -6.52 -46.22 -23.31
C THR A 203 -5.30 -47.13 -23.43
N GLU A 204 -4.27 -46.70 -24.17
CA GLU A 204 -3.00 -47.41 -24.34
C GLU A 204 -1.88 -46.86 -23.44
N ALA A 205 -2.20 -45.93 -22.52
CA ALA A 205 -1.22 -45.31 -21.63
C ALA A 205 -0.76 -46.29 -20.54
N THR A 206 0.55 -46.55 -20.49
CA THR A 206 1.18 -47.41 -19.47
C THR A 206 2.00 -46.64 -18.45
N GLN A 207 2.05 -45.31 -18.57
CA GLN A 207 2.80 -44.38 -17.72
C GLN A 207 2.09 -43.02 -17.73
N SER A 208 2.45 -42.12 -16.81
CA SER A 208 1.91 -40.76 -16.82
C SER A 208 2.32 -40.01 -18.08
N HIS A 209 1.43 -39.15 -18.55
CA HIS A 209 1.61 -38.31 -19.73
C HIS A 209 1.45 -36.83 -19.36
N THR A 210 1.99 -35.95 -20.19
CA THR A 210 1.88 -34.50 -20.01
C THR A 210 1.20 -33.87 -21.22
N ILE A 211 0.33 -32.90 -20.99
CA ILE A 211 -0.38 -32.11 -21.99
C ILE A 211 0.10 -30.67 -21.82
N THR A 212 0.83 -30.14 -22.80
CA THR A 212 1.17 -28.72 -22.87
C THR A 212 0.06 -28.00 -23.65
N THR A 213 -0.52 -26.96 -23.06
CA THR A 213 -1.58 -26.14 -23.68
C THR A 213 -1.05 -24.72 -23.81
N GLN A 214 -1.22 -24.10 -24.98
CA GLN A 214 -0.83 -22.72 -25.26
C GLN A 214 -2.07 -21.93 -25.74
N ALA A 215 -2.29 -20.75 -25.17
CA ALA A 215 -3.29 -19.79 -25.60
C ALA A 215 -2.62 -18.51 -26.08
N ASP A 216 -2.99 -18.02 -27.27
CA ASP A 216 -2.56 -16.72 -27.80
C ASP A 216 -3.81 -15.84 -27.98
N CYS A 217 -3.88 -14.68 -27.32
CA CYS A 217 -5.05 -13.79 -27.30
C CYS A 217 -4.67 -12.31 -27.43
N GLY A 218 -5.57 -11.47 -27.96
CA GLY A 218 -5.40 -10.01 -28.05
C GLY A 218 -6.03 -9.39 -29.30
N LEU A 219 -6.82 -8.33 -29.14
CA LEU A 219 -7.38 -7.52 -30.24
C LEU A 219 -6.41 -6.43 -30.71
N TYR A 220 -5.65 -5.86 -29.78
CA TYR A 220 -4.69 -4.78 -30.01
C TYR A 220 -3.26 -5.27 -29.82
N THR A 221 -3.00 -6.06 -28.76
CA THR A 221 -1.68 -6.62 -28.46
C THR A 221 -1.79 -8.13 -28.22
N ALA A 222 -1.25 -8.93 -29.14
CA ALA A 222 -1.24 -10.38 -28.99
C ALA A 222 -0.26 -10.82 -27.88
N THR A 223 -0.79 -11.48 -26.86
CA THR A 223 -0.06 -12.05 -25.72
C THR A 223 -0.37 -13.54 -25.62
N SER A 224 0.54 -14.30 -25.00
CA SER A 224 0.45 -15.76 -24.95
C SER A 224 0.64 -16.29 -23.53
N ASP A 225 -0.10 -17.33 -23.17
CA ASP A 225 0.08 -18.09 -21.94
C ASP A 225 0.22 -19.59 -22.23
N THR A 226 0.99 -20.31 -21.42
CA THR A 226 1.28 -21.73 -21.64
C THR A 226 1.32 -22.50 -20.33
N THR A 227 0.55 -23.59 -20.26
CA THR A 227 0.40 -24.42 -19.05
C THR A 227 0.62 -25.90 -19.37
N ILE A 228 1.09 -26.68 -18.39
CA ILE A 228 1.35 -28.12 -18.53
C ILE A 228 0.47 -28.89 -17.53
N THR A 229 -0.28 -29.87 -18.01
CA THR A 229 -1.13 -30.78 -17.22
C THR A 229 -0.55 -32.19 -17.21
N GLN A 230 -0.46 -32.84 -16.04
CA GLN A 230 0.00 -34.22 -15.89
C GLN A 230 -1.18 -35.20 -15.70
N VAL A 231 -1.21 -36.30 -16.45
CA VAL A 231 -2.22 -37.36 -16.34
C VAL A 231 -1.64 -38.56 -15.56
N ILE A 232 -2.23 -38.95 -14.43
CA ILE A 232 -1.87 -40.02 -13.47
C ILE A 232 -3.05 -41.01 -13.34
N ILE A 233 -2.90 -42.22 -12.79
CA ILE A 233 -3.95 -43.27 -12.82
C ILE A 233 -4.18 -43.99 -11.45
N GLU A 234 -5.31 -43.78 -10.70
CA GLU A 234 -5.59 -44.34 -9.31
C GLU A 234 -7.11 -44.43 -8.91
N GLY A 235 -7.66 -45.52 -8.29
CA GLY A 235 -9.12 -45.88 -8.27
C GLY A 235 -10.06 -45.88 -7.01
N ALA A 236 -11.40 -45.87 -7.24
CA ALA A 236 -12.62 -45.76 -6.35
C ALA A 236 -13.30 -47.12 -6.00
N GLY A 237 -14.36 -47.31 -5.17
CA GLY A 237 -15.36 -46.57 -4.35
C GLY A 237 -16.45 -47.59 -3.88
N ASP A 238 -16.97 -47.55 -2.64
CA ASP A 238 -17.70 -48.67 -1.96
C ASP A 238 -19.19 -48.38 -1.59
N ASP A 239 -20.00 -49.45 -1.45
CA ASP A 239 -21.41 -49.55 -0.95
C ASP A 239 -21.42 -50.57 0.22
N ALA A 240 -21.69 -50.11 1.44
CA ALA A 240 -21.22 -50.78 2.66
C ALA A 240 -22.08 -51.96 3.14
N ASP A 241 -23.41 -51.88 3.05
CA ASP A 241 -24.33 -52.95 3.49
C ASP A 241 -25.08 -53.63 2.32
N GLY A 242 -24.93 -53.09 1.10
CA GLY A 242 -25.28 -53.73 -0.16
C GLY A 242 -26.77 -53.89 -0.39
N ASP A 243 -27.61 -53.11 0.31
CA ASP A 243 -29.07 -53.18 0.26
C ASP A 243 -29.68 -52.62 -1.04
N GLY A 244 -28.87 -51.86 -1.80
CA GLY A 244 -29.20 -51.29 -3.10
C GLY A 244 -29.33 -49.76 -3.13
N VAL A 245 -29.19 -49.07 -1.98
CA VAL A 245 -29.10 -47.61 -1.87
C VAL A 245 -27.66 -47.22 -1.53
N GLN A 246 -27.11 -46.19 -2.18
CA GLN A 246 -25.73 -45.76 -1.91
C GLN A 246 -25.64 -44.98 -0.59
N ASP A 247 -24.54 -45.14 0.17
CA ASP A 247 -24.32 -44.50 1.48
C ASP A 247 -24.66 -42.99 1.54
N ALA A 248 -24.57 -42.27 0.41
CA ALA A 248 -24.86 -40.83 0.33
C ALA A 248 -26.36 -40.48 0.36
N THR A 249 -27.25 -41.45 0.18
CA THR A 249 -28.71 -41.24 0.03
C THR A 249 -29.54 -42.18 0.89
N ASP A 250 -28.93 -42.78 1.91
CA ASP A 250 -29.57 -43.70 2.85
C ASP A 250 -29.67 -43.02 4.24
N ARG A 251 -30.85 -43.03 4.88
CA ARG A 251 -31.03 -42.54 6.26
C ARG A 251 -30.56 -43.56 7.30
N CYS A 252 -30.31 -44.80 6.87
CA CYS A 252 -29.85 -45.94 7.65
C CYS A 252 -28.59 -46.66 7.03
N PRO A 253 -27.44 -45.98 6.73
CA PRO A 253 -26.29 -46.47 5.89
C PRO A 253 -25.45 -47.67 6.39
N SER A 254 -25.87 -48.34 7.45
CA SER A 254 -25.22 -49.54 8.00
C SER A 254 -26.26 -50.48 8.59
N GLY A 255 -27.47 -50.40 8.03
CA GLY A 255 -28.69 -51.01 8.51
C GLY A 255 -28.81 -52.47 8.06
N ILE A 256 -30.03 -52.96 8.04
CA ILE A 256 -30.33 -54.35 7.68
C ILE A 256 -30.23 -54.51 6.15
N GLY A 257 -29.04 -54.73 5.60
CA GLY A 257 -28.82 -54.84 4.16
C GLY A 257 -28.84 -56.26 3.55
N ALA A 258 -28.28 -56.42 2.34
CA ALA A 258 -28.36 -57.67 1.55
C ALA A 258 -27.75 -58.90 2.23
N ASN A 259 -26.84 -58.70 3.18
CA ASN A 259 -26.26 -59.76 4.01
C ASN A 259 -27.27 -60.39 4.99
N GLU A 260 -28.36 -59.67 5.30
CA GLU A 260 -29.44 -60.10 6.19
C GLU A 260 -30.75 -60.42 5.43
N GLY A 261 -30.72 -60.28 4.10
CA GLY A 261 -31.77 -60.73 3.19
C GLY A 261 -32.88 -59.72 2.91
N TRP A 262 -32.63 -58.44 3.18
CA TRP A 262 -33.54 -57.33 2.92
C TRP A 262 -33.00 -56.41 1.80
N GLN A 263 -33.92 -55.78 1.07
CA GLN A 263 -33.71 -54.75 0.05
C GLN A 263 -34.91 -53.81 0.09
N SER A 264 -34.71 -52.48 0.00
CA SER A 264 -35.81 -51.50 0.04
C SER A 264 -36.83 -51.75 -1.10
N THR A 265 -38.12 -51.84 -0.73
CA THR A 265 -39.26 -51.99 -1.67
C THR A 265 -40.52 -51.36 -1.09
N GLN A 266 -41.39 -50.83 -1.96
CA GLN A 266 -42.69 -50.18 -1.65
C GLN A 266 -43.69 -51.01 -0.79
N ALA A 267 -43.41 -52.28 -0.51
CA ALA A 267 -44.26 -53.12 0.34
C ALA A 267 -43.74 -53.23 1.79
N THR A 268 -42.55 -52.71 2.06
CA THR A 268 -41.83 -52.84 3.34
C THR A 268 -41.15 -51.54 3.77
N ASP A 269 -41.33 -50.47 2.99
CA ASP A 269 -40.80 -49.11 3.11
C ASP A 269 -41.85 -48.25 2.37
N GLY A 270 -42.89 -47.84 3.11
CA GLY A 270 -44.17 -47.36 2.58
C GLY A 270 -44.12 -45.93 2.03
N ASP A 271 -43.20 -45.13 2.54
CA ASP A 271 -42.90 -43.76 2.15
C ASP A 271 -41.53 -43.57 1.47
N GLU A 272 -40.74 -44.64 1.31
CA GLU A 272 -39.55 -44.81 0.44
C GLU A 272 -38.29 -44.05 0.91
N ASP A 273 -38.00 -44.05 2.22
CA ASP A 273 -36.90 -43.27 2.83
C ASP A 273 -35.63 -44.08 3.22
N GLY A 274 -35.64 -45.39 2.96
CA GLY A 274 -34.49 -46.29 3.16
C GLY A 274 -34.50 -47.06 4.49
N CYS A 275 -35.50 -46.87 5.35
CA CYS A 275 -35.66 -47.61 6.61
C CYS A 275 -36.96 -48.45 6.59
N ARG A 276 -37.19 -49.36 7.56
CA ARG A 276 -38.29 -50.36 7.49
C ARG A 276 -39.46 -50.07 8.44
N ASP A 277 -40.64 -49.72 7.90
CA ASP A 277 -41.85 -49.27 8.62
C ASP A 277 -42.23 -50.08 9.88
N ASN A 278 -42.11 -51.41 9.83
CA ASN A 278 -42.66 -52.28 10.89
C ASN A 278 -41.86 -52.26 12.20
N ASP A 279 -40.65 -51.71 12.20
CA ASP A 279 -39.80 -51.72 13.39
C ASP A 279 -38.75 -50.61 13.48
N GLU A 280 -38.71 -49.68 12.52
CA GLU A 280 -37.87 -48.49 12.54
C GLU A 280 -38.64 -47.14 12.35
N ASP A 281 -39.99 -47.12 12.33
CA ASP A 281 -40.86 -45.91 12.17
C ASP A 281 -42.09 -45.85 13.15
N ASP A 282 -42.55 -44.65 13.57
CA ASP A 282 -43.47 -44.40 14.72
C ASP A 282 -44.72 -43.50 14.42
N ASP A 283 -45.03 -43.11 13.17
CA ASP A 283 -46.23 -42.33 12.77
C ASP A 283 -46.83 -42.85 11.43
N ASP A 284 -47.89 -43.67 11.52
CA ASP A 284 -48.32 -44.57 10.44
C ASP A 284 -49.14 -43.89 9.31
N ASP A 285 -49.80 -42.74 9.54
CA ASP A 285 -50.57 -42.02 8.50
C ASP A 285 -50.26 -40.51 8.37
N ASN A 286 -49.39 -39.99 9.24
CA ASN A 286 -48.71 -38.70 9.15
C ASN A 286 -49.67 -37.48 9.08
N ASP A 287 -50.81 -37.53 9.78
CA ASP A 287 -51.77 -36.42 9.91
C ASP A 287 -51.46 -35.42 11.05
N GLY A 288 -50.42 -35.72 11.84
CA GLY A 288 -49.83 -34.85 12.85
C GLY A 288 -50.23 -35.14 14.30
N ILE A 289 -51.12 -36.10 14.58
CA ILE A 289 -51.40 -36.57 15.94
C ILE A 289 -51.00 -38.04 16.07
N VAL A 290 -49.86 -38.30 16.74
CA VAL A 290 -49.34 -39.67 16.94
C VAL A 290 -50.41 -40.62 17.51
N ASP A 291 -50.44 -41.86 17.00
CA ASP A 291 -51.48 -42.90 17.18
C ASP A 291 -52.03 -43.13 18.61
N THR A 292 -51.33 -42.66 19.64
CA THR A 292 -51.70 -42.84 21.05
C THR A 292 -52.66 -41.78 21.61
N TYR A 293 -52.86 -40.64 20.95
CA TYR A 293 -53.70 -39.54 21.43
C TYR A 293 -54.86 -39.17 20.50
N ASP A 294 -55.07 -39.93 19.43
CA ASP A 294 -56.17 -39.75 18.49
C ASP A 294 -57.38 -40.66 18.85
N LEU A 295 -58.59 -40.08 18.89
CA LEU A 295 -59.84 -40.82 19.08
C LEU A 295 -60.36 -41.46 17.76
N CYS A 296 -59.75 -41.15 16.60
CA CYS A 296 -60.07 -41.65 15.25
C CYS A 296 -58.86 -42.03 14.32
N PRO A 297 -57.91 -42.90 14.73
CA PRO A 297 -56.58 -43.14 14.10
C PRO A 297 -56.53 -43.99 12.81
N ALA A 298 -57.49 -43.81 11.90
CA ALA A 298 -57.43 -44.43 10.56
C ALA A 298 -58.23 -43.62 9.52
N SER A 299 -58.21 -42.30 9.66
CA SER A 299 -59.07 -41.40 8.91
C SER A 299 -58.31 -40.63 7.83
N TYR A 300 -57.87 -41.35 6.80
CA TYR A 300 -57.08 -40.77 5.71
C TYR A 300 -57.76 -39.61 4.97
N GLY A 301 -57.01 -38.52 4.78
CA GLY A 301 -57.32 -37.47 3.79
C GLY A 301 -57.90 -36.17 4.34
N TRP A 302 -57.82 -35.92 5.65
CA TRP A 302 -58.03 -34.61 6.27
C TRP A 302 -57.00 -34.41 7.40
N VAL A 303 -56.90 -33.19 7.92
CA VAL A 303 -55.94 -32.83 8.99
C VAL A 303 -56.73 -32.14 10.09
N SER A 304 -56.51 -32.50 11.36
CA SER A 304 -57.27 -31.96 12.50
C SER A 304 -56.98 -30.47 12.70
N THR A 305 -57.97 -29.62 12.45
CA THR A 305 -57.80 -28.15 12.41
C THR A 305 -58.92 -27.41 13.16
N PRO A 306 -58.62 -26.25 13.77
CA PRO A 306 -59.57 -25.48 14.61
C PRO A 306 -60.88 -25.06 13.96
N SER A 307 -60.93 -25.01 12.63
CA SER A 307 -62.11 -24.61 11.86
C SER A 307 -63.06 -25.77 11.54
N ALA A 308 -62.61 -26.98 11.82
CA ALA A 308 -63.32 -28.22 11.60
C ALA A 308 -63.67 -28.91 12.93
N ASP A 309 -62.95 -28.61 14.01
CA ASP A 309 -63.10 -29.16 15.38
C ASP A 309 -62.66 -28.08 16.40
N TYR A 310 -63.62 -27.30 16.94
CA TYR A 310 -63.36 -26.05 17.66
C TYR A 310 -62.99 -26.28 19.13
N ASP A 311 -63.23 -27.47 19.69
CA ASP A 311 -62.70 -27.87 21.01
C ASP A 311 -61.62 -28.97 20.98
N TYR A 312 -61.24 -29.46 19.78
CA TYR A 312 -60.07 -30.30 19.47
C TYR A 312 -60.07 -31.68 20.14
N ASP A 313 -61.20 -32.38 20.03
CA ASP A 313 -61.31 -33.75 20.54
C ASP A 313 -61.06 -34.82 19.46
N GLY A 314 -60.75 -34.42 18.21
CA GLY A 314 -60.51 -35.29 17.05
C GLY A 314 -61.77 -35.56 16.20
N CYS A 315 -62.84 -34.77 16.37
CA CYS A 315 -64.15 -34.94 15.71
C CYS A 315 -64.68 -33.63 15.06
N HIS A 316 -65.52 -33.71 14.03
CA HIS A 316 -65.82 -32.54 13.19
C HIS A 316 -67.13 -31.77 13.57
N ASP A 317 -67.04 -30.48 13.93
CA ASP A 317 -68.10 -29.60 14.49
C ASP A 317 -69.38 -29.46 13.65
N ALA A 318 -69.25 -29.44 12.33
CA ALA A 318 -70.32 -28.94 11.44
C ALA A 318 -71.64 -29.75 11.48
N ASP A 319 -71.61 -30.99 11.96
CA ASP A 319 -72.75 -31.90 11.90
C ASP A 319 -73.17 -32.47 13.27
N GLU A 320 -72.44 -32.20 14.37
CA GLU A 320 -72.61 -32.94 15.64
C GLU A 320 -72.55 -32.15 17.01
N ASP A 321 -72.50 -30.78 17.09
CA ASP A 321 -72.54 -29.97 18.37
C ASP A 321 -73.45 -28.67 18.39
N SER A 322 -73.83 -28.09 19.56
CA SER A 322 -74.81 -26.97 19.70
C SER A 322 -74.75 -26.03 20.95
N ASP A 323 -73.61 -25.93 21.64
CA ASP A 323 -73.28 -24.92 22.65
C ASP A 323 -71.78 -24.70 22.52
N ASP A 324 -71.44 -23.84 21.56
CA ASP A 324 -70.17 -23.94 20.84
C ASP A 324 -68.97 -23.52 21.73
N ASP A 325 -69.23 -22.84 22.84
CA ASP A 325 -68.24 -22.42 23.85
C ASP A 325 -68.54 -22.82 25.31
N ASN A 326 -69.79 -23.15 25.66
CA ASN A 326 -70.18 -23.77 26.92
C ASN A 326 -69.93 -22.90 28.18
N ASP A 327 -70.09 -21.57 28.09
CA ASP A 327 -69.82 -20.59 29.17
C ASP A 327 -71.05 -20.30 30.09
N GLY A 328 -72.24 -20.73 29.67
CA GLY A 328 -73.48 -20.67 30.44
C GLY A 328 -74.46 -19.53 30.07
N VAL A 329 -74.14 -18.69 29.08
CA VAL A 329 -75.08 -17.76 28.45
C VAL A 329 -75.42 -18.28 27.03
N PRO A 330 -76.70 -18.57 26.69
CA PRO A 330 -77.02 -19.09 25.36
C PRO A 330 -76.80 -18.03 24.25
N ASP A 331 -76.31 -18.44 23.07
CA ASP A 331 -75.92 -17.59 21.92
C ASP A 331 -76.92 -16.48 21.51
N THR A 332 -78.17 -16.54 21.96
CA THR A 332 -79.22 -15.56 21.62
C THR A 332 -79.33 -14.33 22.53
N ASP A 333 -78.75 -14.39 23.74
CA ASP A 333 -78.84 -13.32 24.75
C ASP A 333 -77.45 -12.75 25.15
N ASP A 334 -76.43 -13.04 24.34
CA ASP A 334 -75.02 -12.65 24.50
C ASP A 334 -74.60 -11.53 23.52
N LEU A 335 -73.75 -10.57 23.95
CA LEU A 335 -73.09 -9.61 23.03
C LEU A 335 -71.91 -10.28 22.29
N CYS A 336 -71.42 -11.41 22.81
CA CYS A 336 -70.35 -12.26 22.31
C CYS A 336 -70.82 -13.74 22.17
N PRO A 337 -71.68 -14.10 21.18
CA PRO A 337 -72.38 -15.40 21.09
C PRO A 337 -71.57 -16.68 20.82
N VAL A 338 -70.27 -16.57 20.58
CA VAL A 338 -69.32 -17.69 20.42
C VAL A 338 -68.03 -17.17 21.00
N GLY A 339 -67.97 -17.22 22.32
CA GLY A 339 -66.96 -16.65 23.17
C GLY A 339 -66.00 -17.68 23.73
N ARG A 340 -65.31 -17.27 24.79
CA ARG A 340 -64.28 -18.11 25.42
C ARG A 340 -64.91 -19.25 26.21
N LYS A 341 -64.32 -20.46 26.11
CA LYS A 341 -64.83 -21.65 26.83
C LYS A 341 -64.41 -21.70 28.30
N GLY A 342 -65.33 -22.11 29.18
CA GLY A 342 -65.02 -22.55 30.55
C GLY A 342 -64.90 -21.46 31.63
N TRP A 343 -65.49 -20.28 31.45
CA TRP A 343 -65.53 -19.18 32.43
C TRP A 343 -67.00 -18.76 32.77
N TYR A 344 -67.18 -17.74 33.62
CA TYR A 344 -68.49 -17.22 34.03
C TYR A 344 -68.42 -15.69 34.26
N SER A 345 -69.28 -14.89 33.61
CA SER A 345 -69.30 -13.41 33.76
C SER A 345 -69.55 -12.93 35.21
N ASN A 346 -68.64 -12.08 35.75
CA ASN A 346 -68.69 -11.41 37.07
C ASN A 346 -67.63 -10.28 37.21
N ARG A 347 -67.74 -9.40 38.22
CA ARG A 347 -66.87 -8.20 38.48
C ARG A 347 -65.34 -8.42 38.61
N TYR A 348 -64.85 -9.65 38.56
CA TYR A 348 -63.41 -9.95 38.51
C TYR A 348 -62.92 -10.38 37.12
N SER A 349 -63.83 -10.60 36.18
CA SER A 349 -63.61 -11.13 34.84
C SER A 349 -64.46 -10.39 33.80
N ASP A 350 -64.90 -9.19 34.17
CA ASP A 350 -65.88 -8.30 33.50
C ASP A 350 -65.88 -6.99 34.34
N TRP A 351 -64.84 -6.16 34.15
CA TRP A 351 -64.45 -4.97 34.92
C TRP A 351 -65.53 -3.89 34.83
N ASP A 352 -66.22 -3.83 33.69
CA ASP A 352 -67.27 -2.87 33.36
C ASP A 352 -68.72 -3.47 33.39
N ASN A 353 -68.85 -4.81 33.26
CA ASN A 353 -70.03 -5.65 33.51
C ASN A 353 -71.05 -5.80 32.34
N ASP A 354 -70.61 -6.07 31.12
CA ASP A 354 -71.45 -6.09 29.90
C ASP A 354 -71.77 -7.49 29.29
N GLY A 355 -71.16 -8.55 29.81
CA GLY A 355 -71.40 -9.94 29.37
C GLY A 355 -70.31 -10.52 28.48
N CYS A 356 -69.42 -9.67 27.98
CA CYS A 356 -68.18 -10.06 27.34
C CYS A 356 -67.06 -10.10 28.39
N SER A 357 -66.10 -11.00 28.21
CA SER A 357 -64.96 -11.12 29.13
C SER A 357 -63.89 -10.05 28.85
N ASP A 358 -63.48 -9.30 29.87
CA ASP A 358 -62.28 -8.42 29.86
C ASP A 358 -61.01 -9.11 29.29
N LEU A 359 -60.98 -10.43 29.30
CA LEU A 359 -59.80 -11.18 28.86
C LEU A 359 -59.75 -11.38 27.35
N ASP A 360 -60.85 -11.21 26.62
CA ASP A 360 -60.96 -11.67 25.23
C ASP A 360 -62.03 -11.00 24.37
N GLU A 361 -62.93 -10.22 24.94
CA GLU A 361 -64.17 -9.84 24.27
C GLU A 361 -64.59 -8.37 24.51
N ASP A 362 -63.95 -7.68 25.46
CA ASP A 362 -63.97 -6.22 25.61
C ASP A 362 -62.59 -5.66 25.22
N ASP A 363 -62.59 -4.57 24.46
CA ASP A 363 -61.39 -3.93 23.90
C ASP A 363 -61.13 -2.55 24.55
N ASN A 364 -61.88 -2.17 25.58
CA ASN A 364 -61.62 -0.97 26.39
C ASN A 364 -62.10 -1.15 27.84
N ASP A 365 -61.31 -1.90 28.60
CA ASP A 365 -61.57 -2.35 29.96
C ASP A 365 -61.78 -1.19 30.95
N ASP A 366 -61.11 -0.04 30.81
CA ASP A 366 -61.20 1.09 31.76
C ASP A 366 -61.94 2.34 31.25
N ASN A 367 -62.23 2.38 29.95
CA ASN A 367 -63.01 3.36 29.21
C ASN A 367 -62.41 4.77 29.18
N ASP A 368 -61.09 4.89 29.08
CA ASP A 368 -60.41 6.15 28.75
C ASP A 368 -60.36 6.44 27.21
N ASP A 369 -59.53 7.39 26.77
CA ASP A 369 -59.47 7.78 25.35
C ASP A 369 -58.59 6.88 24.47
N HIS A 370 -57.94 5.88 25.05
CA HIS A 370 -57.29 4.78 24.38
C HIS A 370 -58.13 3.49 24.55
N ASN A 371 -58.01 2.57 23.60
CA ASN A 371 -58.57 1.22 23.73
C ASN A 371 -57.45 0.29 24.22
N ASP A 372 -57.77 -0.86 24.83
CA ASP A 372 -56.82 -1.78 25.47
C ASP A 372 -55.67 -2.26 24.56
N ILE A 373 -55.91 -2.32 23.25
CA ILE A 373 -54.90 -2.71 22.25
C ILE A 373 -53.83 -1.62 22.05
N THR A 374 -54.18 -0.37 22.34
CA THR A 374 -53.37 0.83 22.14
C THR A 374 -53.06 1.56 23.45
N ASP A 375 -53.27 0.86 24.57
CA ASP A 375 -53.07 1.31 25.93
C ASP A 375 -52.19 0.27 26.66
N ALA A 376 -50.94 0.62 26.95
CA ALA A 376 -50.03 -0.23 27.72
C ALA A 376 -50.51 -0.43 29.19
N CYS A 377 -51.43 0.41 29.64
CA CYS A 377 -52.05 0.46 30.95
C CYS A 377 -53.57 0.24 30.92
N ALA A 378 -54.08 -0.69 30.10
CA ALA A 378 -55.52 -1.04 29.93
C ALA A 378 -56.42 -1.18 31.19
N LYS A 379 -55.85 -1.23 32.42
CA LYS A 379 -56.58 -1.15 33.70
C LYS A 379 -56.04 -0.04 34.61
N GLY A 380 -55.82 1.13 34.01
CA GLY A 380 -55.11 2.26 34.59
C GLY A 380 -56.03 3.29 35.24
N ALA A 381 -55.57 4.54 35.26
CA ALA A 381 -56.26 5.67 35.86
C ALA A 381 -57.50 6.11 35.06
N ALA A 382 -58.57 5.32 35.07
CA ALA A 382 -59.80 5.59 34.32
C ALA A 382 -60.26 7.07 34.28
N ASN A 383 -60.65 7.53 33.08
CA ASN A 383 -61.21 8.86 32.76
C ASN A 383 -60.20 10.04 32.78
N TRP A 384 -59.01 9.88 32.21
CA TRP A 384 -58.04 10.95 31.95
C TRP A 384 -57.92 11.27 30.44
N VAL A 385 -56.93 12.06 30.02
CA VAL A 385 -56.70 12.46 28.61
C VAL A 385 -55.19 12.53 28.36
N SER A 386 -54.70 11.82 27.35
CA SER A 386 -53.29 11.81 26.92
C SER A 386 -52.87 13.10 26.17
N ASP A 387 -51.68 13.64 26.49
CA ASP A 387 -51.03 14.79 25.80
C ASP A 387 -49.49 14.82 26.00
N ASP A 388 -48.75 15.55 25.13
CA ASP A 388 -47.27 15.65 25.10
C ASP A 388 -46.57 16.07 26.43
N LEU A 389 -47.31 16.38 27.50
CA LEU A 389 -46.79 16.71 28.82
C LEU A 389 -47.14 15.67 29.90
N SER A 390 -48.08 14.78 29.64
CA SER A 390 -48.55 13.75 30.58
C SER A 390 -48.43 12.32 30.06
N ASP A 391 -48.05 12.17 28.80
CA ASP A 391 -47.83 10.92 28.05
C ASP A 391 -46.84 11.24 26.91
N TRP A 392 -45.52 11.07 27.17
CA TRP A 392 -44.47 11.52 26.24
C TRP A 392 -44.29 10.59 25.03
N ASP A 393 -44.46 9.29 25.21
CA ASP A 393 -44.36 8.28 24.15
C ASP A 393 -45.72 7.93 23.49
N ASN A 394 -46.82 8.42 24.07
CA ASN A 394 -48.20 8.27 23.61
C ASN A 394 -48.69 6.81 23.66
N ASP A 395 -48.31 6.06 24.70
CA ASP A 395 -48.66 4.64 24.87
C ASP A 395 -49.96 4.38 25.68
N GLY A 396 -50.62 5.43 26.17
CA GLY A 396 -51.83 5.31 26.97
C GLY A 396 -51.58 5.11 28.48
N CYS A 397 -50.32 5.16 28.93
CA CYS A 397 -49.95 5.27 30.33
C CYS A 397 -49.66 6.74 30.70
N GLN A 398 -49.83 7.08 31.98
CA GLN A 398 -49.50 8.43 32.47
C GLN A 398 -48.08 8.47 33.06
N ASP A 399 -47.15 9.21 32.42
CA ASP A 399 -45.75 9.46 32.84
C ASP A 399 -45.60 9.59 34.36
N ALA A 400 -46.44 10.44 34.97
CA ALA A 400 -46.25 10.84 36.36
C ALA A 400 -46.61 9.78 37.41
N THR A 401 -47.36 8.73 37.05
CA THR A 401 -47.96 7.83 38.05
C THR A 401 -48.01 6.37 37.67
N GLU A 402 -48.06 6.03 36.39
CA GLU A 402 -48.37 4.68 35.92
C GLU A 402 -47.40 4.18 34.84
N ASP A 403 -46.57 5.06 34.27
CA ASP A 403 -45.44 4.72 33.43
C ASP A 403 -44.12 4.79 34.24
N ASP A 404 -43.23 3.82 34.02
CA ASP A 404 -41.90 3.75 34.65
C ASP A 404 -40.77 4.00 33.63
N ASP A 405 -41.09 4.23 32.34
CA ASP A 405 -40.18 4.47 31.20
C ASP A 405 -40.80 5.50 30.24
N ASP A 406 -40.76 6.78 30.63
CA ASP A 406 -41.50 7.89 29.98
C ASP A 406 -41.26 8.02 28.45
N ASP A 407 -40.15 7.52 27.90
CA ASP A 407 -39.84 7.58 26.46
C ASP A 407 -39.72 6.24 25.75
N ASN A 408 -39.96 5.16 26.49
CA ASN A 408 -40.06 3.77 26.04
C ASN A 408 -38.84 3.31 25.25
N ASP A 409 -37.67 3.81 25.63
CA ASP A 409 -36.39 3.46 25.02
C ASP A 409 -35.81 2.13 25.57
N GLY A 410 -36.48 1.56 26.58
CA GLY A 410 -36.16 0.31 27.24
C GLY A 410 -35.36 0.49 28.53
N VAL A 411 -35.12 1.72 28.98
CA VAL A 411 -34.47 2.05 30.24
C VAL A 411 -35.40 2.85 31.15
N ASN A 412 -35.99 2.18 32.14
CA ASN A 412 -36.82 2.84 33.15
C ASN A 412 -36.15 4.07 33.78
N ASP A 413 -36.92 5.13 34.03
CA ASP A 413 -36.43 6.40 34.57
C ASP A 413 -35.66 6.23 35.89
N VAL A 414 -36.18 5.39 36.79
CA VAL A 414 -35.64 5.20 38.13
C VAL A 414 -35.64 3.74 38.57
N ASN A 415 -34.71 3.39 39.45
CA ASN A 415 -34.73 2.10 40.12
C ASN A 415 -35.73 2.07 41.30
N ALA A 416 -35.92 0.90 41.90
CA ALA A 416 -36.81 0.71 43.06
C ALA A 416 -36.44 1.54 44.32
N THR A 417 -35.28 2.20 44.37
CA THR A 417 -34.87 3.13 45.44
C THR A 417 -35.03 4.61 45.05
N GLY A 418 -35.44 4.90 43.82
CA GLY A 418 -35.63 6.25 43.26
C GLY A 418 -34.35 6.91 42.76
N ASP A 419 -33.30 6.15 42.47
CA ASP A 419 -32.12 6.67 41.78
C ASP A 419 -32.35 6.62 40.27
N ALA A 420 -31.98 7.69 39.55
CA ALA A 420 -32.09 7.76 38.10
C ALA A 420 -31.25 6.66 37.43
N LEU A 421 -31.88 5.88 36.55
CA LEU A 421 -31.24 4.87 35.72
C LEU A 421 -31.05 5.39 34.29
N ASP A 422 -32.03 6.16 33.80
CA ASP A 422 -31.95 6.85 32.52
C ASP A 422 -31.26 8.22 32.64
N GLU A 423 -30.21 8.44 31.83
CA GLU A 423 -29.52 9.71 31.72
C GLU A 423 -30.15 10.65 30.67
N CYS A 424 -30.99 10.11 29.79
CA CYS A 424 -31.68 10.75 28.69
C CYS A 424 -33.20 10.44 28.70
N PRO A 425 -33.97 10.87 29.73
CA PRO A 425 -35.39 10.53 29.97
C PRO A 425 -36.40 11.09 28.96
N LYS A 426 -35.91 11.60 27.82
CA LYS A 426 -36.68 12.19 26.71
C LYS A 426 -35.95 11.94 25.39
N THR A 427 -35.37 10.76 25.25
CA THR A 427 -34.76 10.27 24.02
C THR A 427 -35.72 10.45 22.85
N PRO A 428 -35.24 10.91 21.68
CA PRO A 428 -36.11 11.13 20.53
C PRO A 428 -36.91 9.86 20.17
N LEU A 429 -38.24 9.96 20.13
CA LEU A 429 -39.13 8.84 19.84
C LEU A 429 -38.71 8.11 18.55
N ASN A 430 -38.62 6.78 18.61
CA ASN A 430 -38.09 5.89 17.57
C ASN A 430 -36.59 6.04 17.27
N ALA A 431 -35.79 6.59 18.19
CA ALA A 431 -34.33 6.57 18.06
C ALA A 431 -33.82 5.11 18.00
N THR A 432 -32.94 4.83 17.05
CA THR A 432 -32.29 3.52 16.93
C THR A 432 -30.90 3.59 17.58
N GLY A 433 -30.50 2.57 18.35
CA GLY A 433 -29.16 2.49 18.93
C GLY A 433 -28.99 3.18 20.29
N VAL A 434 -30.06 3.19 21.09
CA VAL A 434 -30.07 3.58 22.51
C VAL A 434 -29.15 2.64 23.31
N ASN A 435 -28.35 3.18 24.23
CA ASN A 435 -27.42 2.39 25.06
C ASN A 435 -28.03 1.99 26.41
N GLU A 436 -27.22 1.37 27.27
CA GLU A 436 -27.62 0.88 28.60
C GLU A 436 -28.05 1.98 29.61
N VAL A 437 -27.90 3.26 29.25
CA VAL A 437 -28.29 4.42 30.09
C VAL A 437 -29.32 5.31 29.41
N GLY A 438 -30.03 4.78 28.42
CA GLY A 438 -31.15 5.45 27.75
C GLY A 438 -30.74 6.53 26.74
N CYS A 439 -29.48 6.67 26.34
CA CYS A 439 -29.07 7.74 25.42
C CYS A 439 -28.93 7.26 23.97
N ALA A 440 -29.61 7.94 23.04
CA ALA A 440 -29.46 7.71 21.60
C ALA A 440 -28.14 8.26 21.03
N ALA A 441 -27.69 7.73 19.88
CA ALA A 441 -26.45 8.14 19.23
C ALA A 441 -26.34 9.65 18.93
N VAL A 442 -27.47 10.34 18.71
CA VAL A 442 -27.49 11.80 18.48
C VAL A 442 -27.18 12.63 19.74
N GLU A 443 -27.33 12.02 20.91
CA GLU A 443 -27.14 12.65 22.23
C GLU A 443 -25.79 12.28 22.86
N ARG A 444 -25.06 11.35 22.26
CA ARG A 444 -23.76 10.86 22.73
C ARG A 444 -22.62 11.38 21.86
N ASP A 445 -21.47 11.51 22.48
CA ASP A 445 -20.18 11.84 21.86
C ASP A 445 -19.14 11.00 22.63
N THR A 446 -18.93 9.76 22.15
CA THR A 446 -18.24 8.71 22.90
C THR A 446 -16.74 8.97 23.04
N ASP A 447 -16.11 9.60 22.05
CA ASP A 447 -14.68 9.94 22.06
C ASP A 447 -14.38 11.40 22.42
N ALA A 448 -15.44 12.20 22.63
CA ALA A 448 -15.39 13.58 23.09
C ALA A 448 -14.64 14.51 22.13
N ASP A 449 -14.75 14.24 20.83
CA ASP A 449 -14.15 15.03 19.76
C ASP A 449 -15.01 16.24 19.34
N GLY A 450 -16.26 16.29 19.82
CA GLY A 450 -17.23 17.35 19.57
C GLY A 450 -18.25 17.02 18.46
N VAL A 451 -18.23 15.81 17.91
CA VAL A 451 -19.18 15.27 16.93
C VAL A 451 -19.98 14.15 17.59
N ASN A 452 -21.30 14.14 17.42
CA ASN A 452 -22.13 13.10 18.05
C ASN A 452 -22.01 11.77 17.30
N ASP A 453 -22.17 10.65 18.02
CA ASP A 453 -22.03 9.28 17.51
C ASP A 453 -22.92 9.03 16.26
N PHE A 454 -24.02 9.77 16.07
CA PHE A 454 -24.91 9.59 14.92
C PHE A 454 -24.32 10.10 13.59
N VAL A 455 -23.48 11.14 13.62
CA VAL A 455 -22.84 11.71 12.41
C VAL A 455 -21.33 11.54 12.39
N ASP A 456 -20.76 10.97 13.43
CA ASP A 456 -19.35 10.63 13.53
C ASP A 456 -19.02 9.42 12.64
N GLN A 457 -18.05 9.61 11.74
CA GLN A 457 -17.53 8.55 10.85
C GLN A 457 -16.23 7.94 11.39
N CYS A 458 -15.60 8.56 12.37
CA CYS A 458 -14.30 8.21 12.90
C CYS A 458 -14.40 7.96 14.41
N GLU A 459 -15.16 6.94 14.77
CA GLU A 459 -15.35 6.52 16.16
C GLU A 459 -13.99 6.26 16.84
N GLY A 460 -13.70 6.99 17.92
CA GLY A 460 -12.49 6.83 18.71
C GLY A 460 -11.35 7.77 18.31
N THR A 461 -11.67 8.90 17.68
CA THR A 461 -10.70 9.95 17.36
C THR A 461 -10.00 10.44 18.63
N PRO A 462 -8.66 10.47 18.69
CA PRO A 462 -7.94 10.89 19.88
C PRO A 462 -8.32 12.30 20.35
N ALA A 463 -8.77 12.41 21.60
CA ALA A 463 -9.20 13.68 22.18
C ALA A 463 -8.12 14.78 22.09
N GLY A 464 -8.52 15.96 21.61
CA GLY A 464 -7.66 17.14 21.48
C GLY A 464 -7.07 17.36 20.08
N LEU A 465 -7.32 16.45 19.13
CA LEU A 465 -7.07 16.68 17.71
C LEU A 465 -8.14 17.60 17.11
N VAL A 466 -7.78 18.27 16.00
CA VAL A 466 -8.74 19.09 15.24
C VAL A 466 -9.46 18.19 14.27
N VAL A 467 -10.77 18.00 14.49
CA VAL A 467 -11.63 17.16 13.64
C VAL A 467 -12.37 17.97 12.58
N ASN A 468 -12.72 17.30 11.48
CA ASN A 468 -13.59 17.85 10.45
C ASN A 468 -15.08 17.73 10.85
N THR A 469 -16.00 17.98 9.91
CA THR A 469 -17.45 17.98 10.21
C THR A 469 -18.04 16.60 10.49
N VAL A 470 -17.27 15.52 10.32
CA VAL A 470 -17.70 14.13 10.51
C VAL A 470 -16.84 13.39 11.56
N GLY A 471 -16.17 14.13 12.45
CA GLY A 471 -15.41 13.57 13.58
C GLY A 471 -13.99 13.11 13.24
N CYS A 472 -13.57 13.21 11.98
CA CYS A 472 -12.26 12.68 11.59
C CYS A 472 -11.15 13.70 11.78
N ALA A 473 -10.06 13.28 12.41
CA ALA A 473 -8.79 14.01 12.48
C ALA A 473 -7.78 13.51 11.43
N ASP A 474 -6.79 14.35 11.16
CA ASP A 474 -5.54 13.96 10.50
C ASP A 474 -4.64 13.29 11.56
N ILE A 475 -4.33 12.01 11.36
CA ILE A 475 -3.75 11.14 12.39
C ILE A 475 -2.22 11.14 12.33
N ASP A 476 -1.65 11.15 11.13
CA ASP A 476 -0.20 11.15 10.91
C ASP A 476 0.36 12.54 10.59
N GLY A 477 -0.51 13.55 10.43
CA GLY A 477 -0.14 14.94 10.26
C GLY A 477 0.22 15.31 8.82
N ASP A 478 -0.20 14.50 7.85
CA ASP A 478 0.13 14.63 6.43
C ASP A 478 -0.76 15.67 5.70
N GLY A 479 -1.80 16.16 6.37
CA GLY A 479 -2.77 17.14 5.87
C GLY A 479 -4.08 16.54 5.36
N VAL A 480 -4.25 15.21 5.41
CA VAL A 480 -5.43 14.47 4.95
C VAL A 480 -6.16 13.87 6.15
N PHE A 481 -7.49 14.02 6.19
CA PHE A 481 -8.29 13.50 7.29
C PHE A 481 -8.52 11.99 7.12
N ALA A 482 -8.50 11.24 8.23
CA ALA A 482 -8.54 9.77 8.24
C ALA A 482 -9.68 9.12 7.44
N ASN A 483 -10.83 9.79 7.27
CA ASN A 483 -11.95 9.23 6.49
C ASN A 483 -11.72 9.23 4.97
N VAL A 484 -10.79 10.03 4.48
CA VAL A 484 -10.44 10.13 3.05
C VAL A 484 -8.97 9.80 2.77
N ASP A 485 -8.23 9.44 3.82
CA ASP A 485 -6.83 9.07 3.76
C ASP A 485 -6.68 7.58 3.40
N LEU A 486 -6.00 7.31 2.28
CA LEU A 486 -5.72 5.96 1.81
C LEU A 486 -4.45 5.39 2.44
N CYS A 487 -3.57 6.25 2.97
CA CYS A 487 -2.25 5.92 3.49
C CYS A 487 -2.06 6.49 4.91
N PRO A 488 -2.73 5.93 5.92
CA PRO A 488 -2.83 6.48 7.29
C PRO A 488 -1.54 6.50 8.13
N ASP A 489 -0.42 6.14 7.52
CA ASP A 489 0.91 6.08 8.12
C ASP A 489 1.94 6.65 7.13
N SER A 490 1.63 7.82 6.56
CA SER A 490 2.47 8.51 5.58
C SER A 490 3.83 8.90 6.17
N PRO A 491 4.94 8.61 5.46
CA PRO A 491 6.27 8.83 6.01
C PRO A 491 6.65 10.32 6.01
N GLU A 492 7.26 10.77 7.10
CA GLU A 492 7.83 12.11 7.18
C GLU A 492 8.88 12.38 6.10
N ARG A 493 9.01 13.65 5.69
CA ARG A 493 9.94 14.12 4.65
C ARG A 493 9.69 13.51 3.27
N TRP A 494 8.44 13.22 2.93
CA TRP A 494 8.00 12.86 1.59
C TRP A 494 6.88 13.79 1.14
N THR A 495 6.77 14.01 -0.17
CA THR A 495 5.61 14.74 -0.70
C THR A 495 4.39 13.84 -0.65
N ILE A 496 3.33 14.36 -0.04
CA ILE A 496 2.05 13.70 0.15
C ILE A 496 1.09 14.18 -0.93
N ASP A 497 0.40 13.25 -1.57
CA ASP A 497 -0.59 13.56 -2.59
C ASP A 497 -1.98 13.88 -1.99
N ALA A 498 -2.98 14.07 -2.85
CA ALA A 498 -4.34 14.39 -2.39
C ALA A 498 -5.08 13.23 -1.71
N LEU A 499 -4.53 12.01 -1.78
CA LEU A 499 -5.07 10.80 -1.17
C LEU A 499 -4.37 10.45 0.15
N GLY A 500 -3.42 11.28 0.58
CA GLY A 500 -2.62 11.04 1.78
C GLY A 500 -1.42 10.14 1.53
N CYS A 501 -1.06 9.84 0.27
CA CYS A 501 -0.02 8.85 -0.03
C CYS A 501 1.28 9.50 -0.53
N ALA A 502 2.42 8.94 -0.07
CA ALA A 502 3.74 9.27 -0.59
C ALA A 502 4.16 8.33 -1.74
N VAL A 503 4.99 8.82 -2.67
CA VAL A 503 5.52 8.01 -3.80
C VAL A 503 6.25 6.73 -3.37
N VAL A 504 6.76 6.67 -2.14
CA VAL A 504 7.41 5.47 -1.57
C VAL A 504 6.39 4.38 -1.17
N GLN A 505 5.16 4.77 -0.88
CA GLN A 505 4.06 3.84 -0.60
C GLN A 505 3.42 3.33 -1.91
N GLU A 506 3.38 4.15 -2.96
CA GLU A 506 2.77 3.83 -4.26
C GLU A 506 3.32 2.58 -4.97
N PRO A 507 2.47 1.77 -5.62
CA PRO A 507 2.92 0.62 -6.40
C PRO A 507 3.80 1.05 -7.58
N ILE A 508 4.84 0.25 -7.88
CA ILE A 508 5.60 0.42 -9.12
C ILE A 508 4.83 -0.21 -10.28
N ASP A 509 4.57 0.58 -11.31
CA ASP A 509 3.94 0.10 -12.53
C ASP A 509 4.77 -0.96 -13.26
N TRP A 510 4.06 -1.90 -13.88
CA TRP A 510 4.68 -2.92 -14.72
C TRP A 510 5.41 -2.30 -15.92
N THR A 511 6.66 -2.72 -16.14
CA THR A 511 7.46 -2.32 -17.30
C THR A 511 7.65 -3.49 -18.28
N ASP A 512 7.18 -3.34 -19.52
CA ASP A 512 7.36 -4.39 -20.54
C ASP A 512 8.83 -4.51 -20.99
N ALA A 513 9.34 -5.75 -21.02
CA ALA A 513 10.69 -6.08 -21.47
C ALA A 513 10.69 -7.34 -22.34
N ASN A 514 11.56 -7.40 -23.35
CA ASN A 514 11.64 -8.51 -24.31
C ASN A 514 12.73 -9.56 -23.99
N GLY A 515 13.62 -9.26 -23.05
CA GLY A 515 14.75 -10.11 -22.70
C GLY A 515 15.70 -9.38 -21.76
N LEU A 516 16.51 -10.14 -21.03
CA LEU A 516 17.61 -9.61 -20.23
C LEU A 516 18.87 -10.46 -20.45
N THR A 517 20.02 -9.84 -20.21
CA THR A 517 21.36 -10.40 -20.45
C THR A 517 22.26 -10.32 -19.23
N GLY A 518 21.78 -9.73 -18.14
CA GLY A 518 22.53 -9.55 -16.92
C GLY A 518 21.68 -8.94 -15.80
N PRO A 519 22.26 -8.82 -14.61
CA PRO A 519 21.61 -8.21 -13.44
C PRO A 519 21.29 -6.73 -13.66
N MET A 520 20.42 -6.19 -12.81
CA MET A 520 19.94 -4.80 -12.82
C MET A 520 19.25 -4.40 -14.14
N GLN A 521 18.70 -5.39 -14.86
CA GLN A 521 17.84 -5.21 -16.03
C GLN A 521 16.42 -5.66 -15.70
N THR A 522 15.42 -4.98 -16.27
CA THR A 522 14.00 -5.28 -16.14
C THR A 522 13.70 -6.71 -16.57
N VAL A 523 12.96 -7.45 -15.75
CA VAL A 523 12.63 -8.86 -15.97
C VAL A 523 11.38 -8.99 -16.83
N PRO A 524 11.45 -9.60 -18.03
CA PRO A 524 10.29 -9.90 -18.86
C PRO A 524 9.27 -10.80 -18.16
N GLN A 525 8.06 -10.83 -18.71
CA GLN A 525 7.02 -11.76 -18.28
C GLN A 525 7.48 -13.23 -18.30
N PHE A 526 6.98 -14.02 -17.35
CA PHE A 526 7.08 -15.48 -17.34
C PHE A 526 5.86 -16.11 -16.65
N THR A 527 5.56 -17.35 -17.05
CA THR A 527 4.56 -18.21 -16.40
C THR A 527 5.17 -19.59 -16.13
N PHE A 528 4.85 -20.20 -15.00
CA PHE A 528 5.17 -21.61 -14.73
C PHE A 528 4.12 -22.28 -13.82
N PRO A 529 3.97 -23.61 -13.90
CA PRO A 529 3.13 -24.35 -12.98
C PRO A 529 3.75 -24.41 -11.58
N THR A 530 2.89 -24.33 -10.57
CA THR A 530 3.20 -24.56 -9.15
C THR A 530 2.34 -25.71 -8.61
N LEU A 531 2.62 -26.18 -7.39
CA LEU A 531 1.78 -27.20 -6.73
C LEU A 531 0.32 -26.75 -6.53
N ASP A 532 0.08 -25.44 -6.44
CA ASP A 532 -1.23 -24.85 -6.14
C ASP A 532 -1.90 -24.19 -7.36
N GLY A 533 -1.30 -24.30 -8.56
CA GLY A 533 -1.86 -23.72 -9.78
C GLY A 533 -0.79 -23.32 -10.79
N SER A 534 -0.97 -22.15 -11.42
CA SER A 534 0.06 -21.52 -12.28
C SER A 534 0.37 -20.13 -11.73
N PHE A 535 1.64 -19.77 -11.73
CA PHE A 535 2.08 -18.43 -11.35
C PHE A 535 2.43 -17.63 -12.60
N ASN A 536 1.75 -16.51 -12.80
CA ASN A 536 1.96 -15.60 -13.92
C ASN A 536 2.49 -14.26 -13.38
N PHE A 537 3.71 -13.90 -13.76
CA PHE A 537 4.42 -12.80 -13.10
C PHE A 537 3.76 -11.43 -13.28
N LYS A 538 3.25 -11.13 -14.48
CA LYS A 538 2.55 -9.87 -14.81
C LYS A 538 1.17 -9.77 -14.16
N SER A 539 0.42 -10.87 -14.05
CA SER A 539 -0.89 -10.83 -13.38
C SER A 539 -0.77 -10.73 -11.86
N GLU A 540 0.28 -11.30 -11.29
CA GLU A 540 0.59 -11.27 -9.86
C GLU A 540 1.48 -10.06 -9.48
N TRP A 541 1.73 -9.14 -10.42
CA TRP A 541 2.53 -7.94 -10.16
C TRP A 541 1.70 -6.90 -9.41
N THR A 542 2.01 -6.70 -8.14
CA THR A 542 1.37 -5.69 -7.29
C THR A 542 2.10 -4.36 -7.30
N GLY A 543 3.37 -4.33 -7.76
CA GLY A 543 4.24 -3.17 -7.61
C GLY A 543 4.74 -2.91 -6.18
N HIS A 544 4.39 -3.76 -5.20
CA HIS A 544 4.83 -3.66 -3.81
C HIS A 544 5.78 -4.77 -3.35
N ASP A 545 5.83 -5.88 -4.11
CA ASP A 545 6.50 -7.10 -3.70
C ASP A 545 7.92 -7.27 -4.28
N VAL A 546 8.73 -8.10 -3.61
CA VAL A 546 10.01 -8.62 -4.10
C VAL A 546 9.92 -10.14 -4.26
N TYR A 547 10.66 -10.70 -5.21
CA TYR A 547 10.54 -12.11 -5.60
C TYR A 547 11.90 -12.80 -5.43
N PHE A 548 11.97 -13.86 -4.64
CA PHE A 548 13.20 -14.59 -4.34
C PHE A 548 13.09 -16.06 -4.76
N PHE A 549 14.05 -16.53 -5.54
CA PHE A 549 14.08 -17.87 -6.10
C PHE A 549 15.21 -18.71 -5.48
N MET A 550 14.85 -19.86 -4.93
CA MET A 550 15.76 -20.91 -4.50
C MET A 550 15.56 -22.14 -5.37
N PHE A 551 16.63 -22.60 -6.02
CA PHE A 551 16.63 -23.82 -6.81
C PHE A 551 17.54 -24.89 -6.20
N LYS A 552 17.01 -26.11 -6.07
CA LYS A 552 17.81 -27.30 -5.76
C LYS A 552 18.55 -27.79 -7.00
N TYR A 553 19.76 -28.31 -6.81
CA TYR A 553 20.55 -28.92 -7.85
C TYR A 553 21.44 -30.04 -7.30
N THR A 554 21.57 -31.12 -8.08
CA THR A 554 22.47 -32.25 -7.89
C THR A 554 23.18 -32.58 -9.21
N ASP A 555 24.51 -32.48 -9.23
CA ASP A 555 25.31 -32.81 -10.41
C ASP A 555 25.48 -34.32 -10.63
N ASN A 556 26.00 -34.69 -11.80
CA ASN A 556 26.26 -36.09 -12.17
C ASN A 556 27.32 -36.79 -11.28
N ASN A 557 28.09 -36.03 -10.50
CA ASN A 557 29.09 -36.55 -9.56
C ASN A 557 28.52 -36.67 -8.13
N GLY A 558 27.25 -36.31 -7.92
CA GLY A 558 26.57 -36.32 -6.63
C GLY A 558 26.83 -35.10 -5.76
N ASN A 559 27.49 -34.05 -6.28
CA ASN A 559 27.57 -32.76 -5.58
C ASN A 559 26.21 -32.07 -5.67
N SER A 560 25.70 -31.58 -4.55
CA SER A 560 24.43 -30.87 -4.51
C SER A 560 24.47 -29.69 -3.56
N ASN A 561 23.55 -28.75 -3.73
CA ASN A 561 23.29 -27.70 -2.75
C ASN A 561 22.27 -28.16 -1.67
N THR A 562 22.11 -29.48 -1.47
CA THR A 562 21.16 -30.05 -0.49
C THR A 562 21.40 -29.53 0.93
N ALA A 563 22.64 -29.19 1.31
CA ALA A 563 22.93 -28.59 2.61
C ALA A 563 22.34 -27.18 2.78
N THR A 564 22.18 -26.44 1.69
CA THR A 564 21.51 -25.13 1.63
C THR A 564 20.00 -25.30 1.58
N TRP A 565 19.52 -26.24 0.76
CA TRP A 565 18.11 -26.56 0.60
C TRP A 565 17.46 -27.12 1.88
N GLY A 566 18.16 -28.04 2.56
CA GLY A 566 17.66 -28.77 3.74
C GLY A 566 17.82 -28.03 5.07
N GLN A 567 18.06 -26.71 5.04
CA GLN A 567 18.04 -25.90 6.26
C GLN A 567 16.61 -25.77 6.82
N ASN A 568 16.48 -25.36 8.08
CA ASN A 568 15.17 -25.11 8.68
C ASN A 568 14.48 -23.94 7.95
N PRO A 569 13.43 -24.19 7.14
CA PRO A 569 12.80 -23.14 6.35
C PRO A 569 12.05 -22.14 7.22
N GLY A 570 11.52 -22.55 8.37
CA GLY A 570 10.82 -21.65 9.29
C GLY A 570 11.73 -20.55 9.85
N LYS A 571 13.01 -20.83 10.16
CA LYS A 571 13.96 -19.77 10.59
C LYS A 571 14.22 -18.79 9.44
N PHE A 572 14.38 -19.31 8.23
CA PHE A 572 14.64 -18.51 7.03
C PHE A 572 13.47 -17.57 6.71
N ILE A 573 12.25 -18.12 6.64
CA ILE A 573 11.02 -17.39 6.30
C ILE A 573 10.74 -16.25 7.28
N ARG A 574 10.92 -16.48 8.59
CA ARG A 574 10.71 -15.44 9.62
C ARG A 574 11.66 -14.24 9.50
N ASN A 575 12.77 -14.38 8.79
CA ASN A 575 13.71 -13.27 8.58
C ASN A 575 13.39 -12.47 7.30
N LEU A 576 12.56 -12.99 6.41
CA LEU A 576 12.17 -12.32 5.17
C LEU A 576 11.25 -11.12 5.44
N PRO A 577 11.34 -10.06 4.63
CA PRO A 577 10.32 -9.00 4.60
C PRO A 577 8.94 -9.54 4.23
N GLN A 578 7.88 -8.93 4.77
CA GLN A 578 6.50 -9.40 4.58
C GLN A 578 6.03 -9.35 3.12
N ASN A 579 6.57 -8.44 2.32
CA ASN A 579 6.31 -8.28 0.89
C ASN A 579 7.20 -9.18 0.00
N THR A 580 7.65 -10.33 0.51
CA THR A 580 8.49 -11.26 -0.26
C THR A 580 7.68 -12.44 -0.79
N HIS A 581 7.77 -12.70 -2.09
CA HIS A 581 7.37 -13.97 -2.69
C HIS A 581 8.57 -14.92 -2.74
N LEU A 582 8.45 -16.09 -2.12
CA LEU A 582 9.50 -17.11 -2.04
C LEU A 582 9.19 -18.29 -2.95
N PHE A 583 10.08 -18.57 -3.91
CA PHE A 583 9.92 -19.67 -4.86
C PHE A 583 10.92 -20.78 -4.59
N TYR A 584 10.42 -22.00 -4.47
CA TYR A 584 11.20 -23.22 -4.41
C TYR A 584 11.06 -24.00 -5.73
N GLY A 585 12.18 -24.26 -6.41
CA GLY A 585 12.22 -25.13 -7.59
C GLY A 585 13.40 -26.10 -7.57
N SER A 586 13.52 -26.95 -8.59
CA SER A 586 14.61 -27.92 -8.69
C SER A 586 15.02 -28.18 -10.14
N PHE A 587 16.34 -28.26 -10.37
CA PHE A 587 16.95 -28.69 -11.63
C PHE A 587 17.12 -30.21 -11.72
N ASP A 588 16.76 -30.94 -10.65
CA ASP A 588 16.91 -32.38 -10.62
C ASP A 588 15.73 -33.05 -11.34
N ASN A 589 15.97 -34.23 -11.93
CA ASN A 589 14.88 -35.05 -12.49
C ASN A 589 13.83 -35.45 -11.44
N SER A 590 14.14 -35.29 -10.14
CA SER A 590 13.23 -35.49 -9.01
C SER A 590 12.47 -34.24 -8.59
N TYR A 591 12.43 -33.19 -9.42
CA TYR A 591 11.91 -31.86 -9.05
C TYR A 591 10.60 -31.87 -8.27
N HIS A 592 9.60 -32.63 -8.74
CA HIS A 592 8.29 -32.76 -8.09
C HIS A 592 8.41 -33.26 -6.64
N ASN A 593 9.18 -34.33 -6.43
CA ASN A 593 9.40 -34.88 -5.09
C ASN A 593 10.22 -33.93 -4.20
N ASP A 594 11.17 -33.19 -4.80
CA ASP A 594 11.98 -32.23 -4.06
C ASP A 594 11.13 -31.07 -3.51
N VAL A 595 10.23 -30.51 -4.33
CA VAL A 595 9.37 -29.40 -3.91
C VAL A 595 8.25 -29.83 -2.96
N ILE A 596 7.69 -31.04 -3.10
CA ILE A 596 6.75 -31.60 -2.11
C ILE A 596 7.42 -31.78 -0.75
N GLN A 597 8.65 -32.32 -0.73
CA GLN A 597 9.40 -32.47 0.52
C GLN A 597 9.67 -31.11 1.16
N GLN A 598 9.99 -30.10 0.35
CA GLN A 598 10.20 -28.74 0.83
C GLN A 598 8.91 -28.13 1.41
N ARG A 599 7.77 -28.29 0.74
CA ARG A 599 6.46 -27.84 1.25
C ARG A 599 6.15 -28.44 2.62
N ASN A 600 6.32 -29.75 2.75
CA ASN A 600 6.08 -30.44 4.02
C ASN A 600 7.06 -29.96 5.11
N ALA A 601 8.30 -29.60 4.75
CA ALA A 601 9.26 -29.04 5.69
C ALA A 601 8.90 -27.60 6.12
N VAL A 602 8.35 -26.78 5.22
CA VAL A 602 7.83 -25.45 5.52
C VAL A 602 6.64 -25.54 6.47
N GLN A 603 5.65 -26.38 6.16
CA GLN A 603 4.47 -26.61 7.01
C GLN A 603 4.85 -27.13 8.40
N ALA A 604 5.85 -28.01 8.48
CA ALA A 604 6.37 -28.46 9.77
C ALA A 604 7.16 -27.39 10.55
N GLY A 605 7.61 -26.32 9.88
CA GLY A 605 8.46 -25.28 10.42
C GLY A 605 7.75 -23.98 10.84
N LEU A 606 6.50 -23.80 10.42
CA LEU A 606 5.65 -22.63 10.69
C LEU A 606 4.50 -22.97 11.64
N THR A 607 3.98 -21.96 12.36
CA THR A 607 2.74 -22.09 13.13
C THR A 607 1.52 -21.78 12.25
N ASN A 608 0.31 -22.19 12.65
CA ASN A 608 -0.92 -21.92 11.88
C ASN A 608 -1.12 -20.42 11.55
N SER A 609 -0.73 -19.51 12.47
CA SER A 609 -0.82 -18.06 12.23
C SER A 609 0.22 -17.59 11.20
N GLU A 610 1.44 -18.14 11.26
CA GLU A 610 2.49 -17.85 10.28
C GLU A 610 2.14 -18.44 8.91
N GLU A 611 1.57 -19.64 8.85
CA GLU A 611 1.09 -20.22 7.59
C GLU A 611 0.01 -19.35 6.94
N ALA A 612 -0.94 -18.83 7.73
CA ALA A 612 -1.94 -17.89 7.23
C ALA A 612 -1.30 -16.58 6.71
N GLN A 613 -0.29 -16.05 7.41
CA GLN A 613 0.44 -14.85 7.00
C GLN A 613 1.21 -15.03 5.68
N TRP A 614 1.85 -16.20 5.50
CA TRP A 614 2.65 -16.51 4.32
C TRP A 614 1.85 -17.22 3.22
N ASN A 615 0.54 -17.38 3.41
CA ASN A 615 -0.37 -17.96 2.44
C ASN A 615 -0.32 -17.14 1.13
N ASN A 616 -0.31 -17.82 -0.02
CA ASN A 616 -0.13 -17.22 -1.36
C ASN A 616 1.23 -16.53 -1.63
N ARG A 617 2.17 -16.50 -0.69
CA ARG A 617 3.53 -15.90 -0.88
C ARG A 617 4.64 -16.93 -1.05
N ILE A 618 4.42 -18.17 -0.61
CA ILE A 618 5.39 -19.26 -0.79
C ILE A 618 4.91 -20.16 -1.94
N HIS A 619 5.75 -20.30 -2.96
CA HIS A 619 5.43 -20.95 -4.21
C HIS A 619 6.36 -22.15 -4.46
N TYR A 620 5.80 -23.25 -4.93
CA TYR A 620 6.53 -24.49 -5.20
C TYR A 620 6.44 -24.83 -6.69
N ILE A 621 7.51 -24.57 -7.43
CA ILE A 621 7.58 -24.73 -8.89
C ILE A 621 7.58 -26.22 -9.24
N ASP A 622 6.51 -26.68 -9.90
CA ASP A 622 6.32 -28.10 -10.22
C ASP A 622 6.70 -28.43 -11.67
N VAL A 623 7.88 -27.97 -12.07
CA VAL A 623 8.52 -28.28 -13.35
C VAL A 623 10.04 -28.26 -13.17
N ASP A 624 10.76 -29.04 -13.97
CA ASP A 624 12.22 -28.97 -14.03
C ASP A 624 12.65 -27.54 -14.40
N ALA A 625 13.42 -26.92 -13.50
CA ALA A 625 13.89 -25.55 -13.62
C ALA A 625 14.70 -25.28 -14.91
N SER A 626 15.28 -26.33 -15.52
CA SER A 626 15.96 -26.24 -16.81
C SER A 626 15.04 -25.88 -17.99
N ASN A 627 13.73 -26.13 -17.83
CA ASN A 627 12.71 -25.89 -18.86
C ASN A 627 11.93 -24.58 -18.63
N LEU A 628 12.27 -23.81 -17.60
CA LEU A 628 11.63 -22.51 -17.35
C LEU A 628 11.98 -21.51 -18.47
N GLY A 629 10.94 -20.93 -19.07
CA GLY A 629 11.05 -19.95 -20.16
C GLY A 629 10.94 -18.49 -19.68
N GLY A 630 10.78 -17.55 -20.63
CA GLY A 630 10.53 -16.13 -20.33
C GLY A 630 11.65 -15.42 -19.57
N GLY A 631 11.28 -14.46 -18.73
CA GLY A 631 12.22 -13.70 -17.89
C GLY A 631 13.06 -14.59 -16.97
N ILE A 632 12.45 -15.56 -16.30
CA ILE A 632 13.15 -16.48 -15.39
C ILE A 632 14.17 -17.37 -16.11
N GLY A 633 13.83 -17.89 -17.30
CA GLY A 633 14.77 -18.64 -18.14
C GLY A 633 15.96 -17.79 -18.59
N SER A 634 15.71 -16.51 -18.89
CA SER A 634 16.75 -15.54 -19.24
C SER A 634 17.70 -15.29 -18.06
N MET A 635 17.19 -15.15 -16.83
CA MET A 635 18.01 -15.03 -15.62
C MET A 635 18.86 -16.28 -15.38
N ILE A 636 18.26 -17.47 -15.44
CA ILE A 636 18.97 -18.76 -15.26
C ILE A 636 20.13 -18.89 -16.25
N SER A 637 19.96 -18.44 -17.49
CA SER A 637 21.00 -18.53 -18.52
C SER A 637 22.09 -17.44 -18.43
N SER A 638 21.79 -16.29 -17.83
CA SER A 638 22.64 -15.10 -17.87
C SER A 638 23.49 -14.89 -16.60
N PHE A 639 23.04 -15.43 -15.46
CA PHE A 639 23.63 -15.17 -14.15
C PHE A 639 24.78 -16.13 -13.84
N ASN A 640 25.75 -15.69 -13.05
CA ASN A 640 26.88 -16.55 -12.67
C ASN A 640 26.45 -17.64 -11.68
N ASN A 641 25.46 -17.36 -10.83
CA ASN A 641 24.88 -18.30 -9.88
C ASN A 641 23.37 -18.40 -10.08
N PRO A 642 22.88 -19.31 -10.95
CA PRO A 642 21.46 -19.44 -11.24
C PRO A 642 20.68 -20.19 -10.14
N PHE A 643 21.31 -20.58 -9.03
CA PHE A 643 20.63 -21.32 -7.97
C PHE A 643 19.90 -20.42 -6.98
N PHE A 644 20.37 -19.18 -6.81
CA PHE A 644 19.79 -18.18 -5.94
C PHE A 644 19.78 -16.85 -6.68
N MET A 645 18.60 -16.28 -6.86
CA MET A 645 18.39 -15.02 -7.58
C MET A 645 17.10 -14.37 -7.10
N GLY A 646 16.89 -13.12 -7.46
CA GLY A 646 15.61 -12.48 -7.21
C GLY A 646 15.27 -11.36 -8.17
N ILE A 647 14.16 -10.72 -7.89
CA ILE A 647 13.60 -9.59 -8.60
C ILE A 647 13.17 -8.59 -7.53
N ASP A 648 13.63 -7.34 -7.65
CA ASP A 648 13.21 -6.30 -6.71
C ASP A 648 11.88 -5.64 -7.13
N ARG A 649 11.42 -4.69 -6.30
CA ARG A 649 10.19 -3.92 -6.51
C ARG A 649 10.23 -3.06 -7.79
N PHE A 650 11.40 -2.79 -8.36
CA PHE A 650 11.55 -2.10 -9.65
C PHE A 650 11.57 -3.08 -10.84
N GLN A 651 11.15 -4.33 -10.63
CA GLN A 651 11.18 -5.39 -11.63
C GLN A 651 12.60 -5.71 -12.11
N LEU A 652 13.64 -5.30 -11.38
CA LEU A 652 15.03 -5.51 -11.78
C LEU A 652 15.54 -6.85 -11.28
N SER A 653 16.23 -7.56 -12.17
CA SER A 653 16.88 -8.81 -11.84
C SER A 653 18.05 -8.62 -10.85
N ARG A 654 18.08 -9.41 -9.77
CA ARG A 654 19.04 -9.30 -8.66
C ARG A 654 19.87 -10.58 -8.49
N GLU A 655 21.19 -10.41 -8.52
CA GLU A 655 22.16 -11.48 -8.26
C GLU A 655 22.48 -11.57 -6.76
N THR A 656 22.47 -12.79 -6.20
CA THR A 656 22.84 -13.02 -4.81
C THR A 656 24.36 -13.02 -4.60
N GLY A 657 24.79 -12.63 -3.41
CA GLY A 657 26.19 -12.60 -3.00
C GLY A 657 26.74 -13.94 -2.47
N SER A 658 27.75 -13.82 -1.61
CA SER A 658 28.48 -14.93 -0.98
C SER A 658 27.72 -15.49 0.22
N LEU A 659 27.64 -16.83 0.30
CA LEU A 659 27.12 -17.55 1.47
C LEU A 659 28.18 -17.75 2.58
N TYR A 660 29.40 -17.28 2.37
CA TYR A 660 30.48 -17.49 3.35
C TYR A 660 30.28 -16.56 4.56
N ALA A 661 29.93 -17.16 5.69
CA ALA A 661 29.83 -16.50 6.98
C ALA A 661 31.24 -16.34 7.60
N TRP A 662 31.74 -15.11 7.62
CA TRP A 662 33.07 -14.78 8.13
C TRP A 662 33.21 -14.98 9.64
N THR A 663 32.12 -14.87 10.39
CA THR A 663 32.05 -15.05 11.84
C THR A 663 32.30 -16.52 12.23
N THR A 664 31.72 -17.46 11.48
CA THR A 664 31.85 -18.90 11.69
C THR A 664 32.91 -19.57 10.81
N GLN A 665 33.45 -18.84 9.83
CA GLN A 665 34.37 -19.33 8.80
C GLN A 665 33.82 -20.52 7.99
N SER A 666 32.51 -20.52 7.75
CA SER A 666 31.80 -21.59 7.04
C SER A 666 30.70 -21.02 6.15
N ASN A 667 30.14 -21.82 5.24
CA ASN A 667 28.98 -21.37 4.47
C ASN A 667 27.73 -21.45 5.34
N ASP A 668 27.00 -20.35 5.46
CA ASP A 668 25.71 -20.27 6.14
C ASP A 668 24.61 -19.87 5.14
N PRO A 669 23.75 -20.81 4.71
CA PRO A 669 22.59 -20.53 3.88
C PRO A 669 21.63 -19.49 4.45
N TYR A 670 21.56 -19.32 5.77
CA TYR A 670 20.65 -18.36 6.40
C TYR A 670 20.85 -16.94 5.88
N HIS A 671 22.08 -16.62 5.48
CA HIS A 671 22.46 -15.34 4.88
C HIS A 671 21.67 -14.98 3.61
N LEU A 672 21.11 -15.96 2.89
CA LEU A 672 20.23 -15.69 1.73
C LEU A 672 18.98 -14.87 2.12
N SER A 673 18.53 -14.97 3.37
CA SER A 673 17.37 -14.21 3.84
C SER A 673 17.66 -12.71 3.95
N PHE A 674 18.93 -12.30 3.97
CA PHE A 674 19.32 -10.89 3.95
C PHE A 674 19.20 -10.25 2.57
N GLU A 675 19.15 -11.01 1.47
CA GLU A 675 19.05 -10.42 0.12
C GLU A 675 17.73 -9.66 -0.07
N PRO A 676 16.54 -10.22 0.24
CA PRO A 676 15.30 -9.46 0.10
C PRO A 676 15.23 -8.28 1.07
N ASN A 677 15.80 -8.40 2.29
CA ASN A 677 15.90 -7.29 3.23
C ASN A 677 16.70 -6.12 2.63
N GLN A 678 17.83 -6.40 1.97
CA GLN A 678 18.61 -5.37 1.28
C GLN A 678 17.78 -4.70 0.17
N TRP A 679 17.07 -5.46 -0.66
CA TRP A 679 16.30 -4.88 -1.78
C TRP A 679 15.16 -4.00 -1.30
N VAL A 680 14.51 -4.36 -0.19
CA VAL A 680 13.49 -3.54 0.46
C VAL A 680 14.11 -2.26 1.03
N ALA A 681 15.28 -2.33 1.66
CA ALA A 681 15.99 -1.15 2.17
C ALA A 681 16.50 -0.21 1.05
N GLU A 682 16.85 -0.75 -0.12
CA GLU A 682 17.27 0.04 -1.30
C GLU A 682 16.10 0.75 -2.00
N PHE A 683 14.85 0.31 -1.78
CA PHE A 683 13.69 0.90 -2.42
C PHE A 683 13.53 2.41 -2.14
N PRO A 684 13.45 2.88 -0.87
CA PRO A 684 13.35 4.30 -0.56
C PRO A 684 14.54 5.10 -1.10
N THR A 685 15.74 4.51 -1.07
CA THR A 685 16.96 5.14 -1.61
C THR A 685 16.82 5.48 -3.10
N LYS A 686 16.25 4.57 -3.89
CA LYS A 686 16.13 4.74 -5.34
C LYS A 686 14.92 5.58 -5.74
N ILE A 687 13.77 5.35 -5.10
CA ILE A 687 12.52 6.04 -5.43
C ILE A 687 12.57 7.53 -5.08
N ARG A 688 13.46 7.94 -4.15
CA ARG A 688 13.59 9.32 -3.69
C ARG A 688 13.72 10.36 -4.81
N SER A 689 14.40 10.02 -5.89
CA SER A 689 14.57 10.92 -7.04
C SER A 689 13.29 11.17 -7.86
N LEU A 690 12.23 10.39 -7.63
CA LEU A 690 10.92 10.52 -8.27
C LEU A 690 9.92 11.29 -7.42
N ASP A 691 10.28 11.67 -6.18
CA ASP A 691 9.45 12.48 -5.31
C ASP A 691 9.24 13.88 -5.94
N PRO A 692 7.99 14.34 -6.17
CA PRO A 692 7.71 15.64 -6.78
C PRO A 692 8.28 16.85 -6.04
N GLY A 693 8.48 16.76 -4.73
CA GLY A 693 9.07 17.81 -3.90
C GLY A 693 10.59 17.82 -3.91
N VAL A 694 11.22 16.85 -4.58
CA VAL A 694 12.67 16.71 -4.66
C VAL A 694 13.21 17.26 -5.99
N HIS A 695 14.14 18.20 -5.89
CA HIS A 695 14.86 18.75 -7.03
C HIS A 695 16.23 18.10 -7.18
N ALA A 696 16.42 17.33 -8.26
CA ALA A 696 17.62 16.55 -8.51
C ALA A 696 18.64 17.28 -9.39
N VAL A 697 19.88 17.41 -8.91
CA VAL A 697 21.04 17.93 -9.65
C VAL A 697 22.06 16.81 -9.86
N GLN A 698 22.18 16.35 -11.11
CA GLN A 698 23.07 15.25 -11.47
C GLN A 698 24.53 15.72 -11.52
N ILE A 699 25.41 15.13 -10.69
CA ILE A 699 26.85 15.44 -10.65
C ILE A 699 27.65 14.48 -11.53
N MET A 700 27.36 13.19 -11.43
CA MET A 700 27.97 12.13 -12.23
C MET A 700 26.88 11.19 -12.69
N ASP A 701 26.79 10.89 -13.98
CA ASP A 701 25.83 9.94 -14.54
C ASP A 701 26.60 8.79 -15.19
N PHE A 702 26.46 7.60 -14.60
CA PHE A 702 27.12 6.36 -15.00
C PHE A 702 28.58 6.54 -15.45
N GLN A 703 29.32 7.41 -14.73
CA GLN A 703 30.64 7.87 -15.13
C GLN A 703 31.70 6.86 -14.69
N ARG A 704 32.50 6.36 -15.64
CA ARG A 704 33.57 5.42 -15.34
C ARG A 704 34.64 6.05 -14.42
N HIS A 705 34.73 5.55 -13.20
CA HIS A 705 35.88 5.73 -12.33
C HIS A 705 36.88 4.60 -12.58
N SER A 706 38.14 4.96 -12.84
CA SER A 706 39.20 3.97 -13.13
C SER A 706 39.95 3.51 -11.88
N GLY A 707 39.98 4.31 -10.81
CA GLY A 707 40.54 4.01 -9.49
C GLY A 707 41.97 3.42 -9.42
N GLY A 708 42.44 3.22 -8.19
CA GLY A 708 43.58 2.35 -7.89
C GLY A 708 45.00 2.86 -8.23
N TRP A 709 45.99 2.01 -7.93
CA TRP A 709 47.42 2.28 -8.16
C TRP A 709 47.74 2.22 -9.66
N GLY A 710 47.78 3.39 -10.30
CA GLY A 710 48.17 3.58 -11.71
C GLY A 710 47.06 4.06 -12.66
N GLY A 711 45.79 4.03 -12.23
CA GLY A 711 44.63 4.49 -13.02
C GLY A 711 44.18 5.93 -12.73
N GLY A 712 44.79 6.58 -11.73
CA GLY A 712 44.36 7.86 -11.19
C GLY A 712 43.42 7.66 -9.99
N TYR A 713 43.68 8.38 -8.90
CA TYR A 713 42.94 8.24 -7.63
C TYR A 713 41.66 9.08 -7.58
N SER A 714 41.33 9.81 -8.65
CA SER A 714 40.23 10.76 -8.64
C SER A 714 39.58 10.92 -10.00
N SER A 715 38.26 11.03 -10.00
CA SER A 715 37.45 11.51 -11.12
C SER A 715 36.96 12.92 -10.83
N PHE A 716 36.82 13.74 -11.86
CA PHE A 716 36.29 15.10 -11.71
C PHE A 716 35.04 15.25 -12.57
N SER A 717 34.09 16.02 -12.05
CA SER A 717 32.90 16.46 -12.78
C SER A 717 32.58 17.90 -12.39
N ASN A 718 31.79 18.58 -13.21
CA ASN A 718 31.24 19.90 -12.90
C ASN A 718 29.73 19.81 -12.91
N ALA A 719 29.08 20.59 -12.05
CA ALA A 719 27.63 20.73 -12.03
C ALA A 719 27.26 22.17 -11.69
N THR A 720 26.12 22.62 -12.23
CA THR A 720 25.55 23.93 -11.95
C THR A 720 24.28 23.74 -11.14
N PHE A 721 24.16 24.47 -10.03
CA PHE A 721 22.97 24.46 -9.17
C PHE A 721 21.96 25.49 -9.67
N ASP A 722 21.23 25.13 -10.72
CA ASP A 722 20.16 25.97 -11.31
C ASP A 722 18.81 25.44 -10.79
N LEU A 723 18.46 25.81 -9.56
CA LEU A 723 17.24 25.34 -8.90
C LEU A 723 16.04 26.21 -9.32
N PRO A 724 14.80 25.66 -9.34
CA PRO A 724 13.60 26.45 -9.67
C PRO A 724 13.35 27.62 -8.72
N ASP A 725 13.63 27.39 -7.43
CA ASP A 725 13.58 28.38 -6.38
C ASP A 725 14.99 28.71 -5.88
N ASP A 726 15.13 29.86 -5.21
CA ASP A 726 16.40 30.24 -4.58
C ASP A 726 16.81 29.17 -3.57
N LEU A 727 18.06 28.73 -3.57
CA LEU A 727 18.61 27.73 -2.63
C LEU A 727 18.27 28.04 -1.15
N THR A 728 17.98 29.30 -0.81
CA THR A 728 17.52 29.74 0.52
C THR A 728 16.14 29.25 0.96
N THR A 729 15.29 28.78 0.06
CA THR A 729 14.01 28.14 0.39
C THR A 729 14.18 26.70 0.87
N TYR A 730 15.25 26.01 0.43
CA TYR A 730 15.51 24.61 0.75
C TYR A 730 16.15 24.44 2.13
N ASP A 731 15.63 23.49 2.92
CA ASP A 731 16.17 23.12 4.22
C ASP A 731 16.91 21.78 4.24
N THR A 732 16.73 20.96 3.20
CA THR A 732 17.23 19.59 3.14
C THR A 732 18.09 19.33 1.90
N LEU A 733 19.19 18.62 2.09
CA LEU A 733 20.08 18.17 1.03
C LEU A 733 20.51 16.72 1.25
N GLU A 734 20.14 15.85 0.32
CA GLU A 734 20.54 14.44 0.32
C GLU A 734 21.42 14.15 -0.90
N VAL A 735 22.28 13.14 -0.82
CA VAL A 735 23.09 12.69 -1.95
C VAL A 735 22.79 11.23 -2.24
N TYR A 736 22.17 11.00 -3.40
CA TYR A 736 22.07 9.68 -3.98
C TYR A 736 23.41 9.30 -4.60
N HIS A 737 23.96 8.16 -4.19
CA HIS A 737 25.16 7.59 -4.79
C HIS A 737 24.95 6.12 -5.14
N GLU A 738 25.09 5.80 -6.43
CA GLU A 738 25.22 4.43 -6.91
C GLU A 738 26.69 4.18 -7.31
N HIS A 739 27.25 3.11 -6.76
CA HIS A 739 28.53 2.57 -7.20
C HIS A 739 28.31 1.25 -7.92
N ALA A 740 28.06 1.38 -9.22
CA ALA A 740 27.83 0.25 -10.10
C ALA A 740 29.14 -0.47 -10.45
N CYS A 741 29.03 -1.78 -10.57
CA CYS A 741 30.10 -2.66 -11.00
C CYS A 741 30.20 -2.74 -12.51
N PHE A 742 31.37 -3.14 -12.97
CA PHE A 742 31.57 -3.44 -14.37
C PHE A 742 30.63 -4.59 -14.79
N GLU A 743 29.91 -4.40 -15.90
CA GLU A 743 28.87 -5.33 -16.38
C GLU A 743 27.70 -5.56 -15.41
N ARG A 744 27.59 -4.72 -14.36
CA ARG A 744 26.63 -4.87 -13.26
C ARG A 744 26.73 -6.17 -12.45
N LYS A 745 27.82 -6.93 -12.59
CA LYS A 745 27.99 -8.27 -12.00
C LYS A 745 28.78 -8.25 -10.70
N ASN A 746 28.40 -9.15 -9.78
CA ASN A 746 29.22 -9.48 -8.61
C ASN A 746 30.63 -9.89 -9.04
N ARG A 747 31.59 -9.82 -8.13
CA ARG A 747 32.98 -10.23 -8.44
C ARG A 747 33.05 -11.70 -8.86
N TYR A 748 33.70 -11.98 -10.00
CA TYR A 748 33.98 -13.35 -10.46
C TYR A 748 35.42 -13.50 -10.98
N GLN A 749 35.91 -14.74 -11.01
CA GLN A 749 37.23 -15.06 -11.55
C GLN A 749 37.13 -15.49 -13.02
N ASN A 750 37.91 -14.85 -13.88
CA ASN A 750 38.02 -15.18 -15.30
C ASN A 750 38.87 -16.43 -15.52
N SER A 751 38.75 -17.04 -16.71
CA SER A 751 39.54 -18.21 -17.11
C SER A 751 41.05 -17.97 -17.19
N ASP A 752 41.47 -16.71 -17.30
CA ASP A 752 42.87 -16.28 -17.33
C ASP A 752 43.42 -15.89 -15.95
N GLU A 753 42.71 -16.28 -14.87
CA GLU A 753 43.01 -15.97 -13.47
C GLU A 753 42.85 -14.49 -13.08
N THR A 754 42.46 -13.60 -14.00
CA THR A 754 42.07 -12.23 -13.66
C THR A 754 40.67 -12.20 -13.02
N TYR A 755 40.29 -11.06 -12.43
CA TYR A 755 38.96 -10.87 -11.86
C TYR A 755 38.15 -9.87 -12.68
N GLY A 756 36.88 -10.20 -12.92
CA GLY A 756 35.86 -9.36 -13.55
C GLY A 756 34.78 -8.95 -12.55
N GLY A 757 33.84 -8.11 -13.00
CA GLY A 757 32.77 -7.55 -12.16
C GLY A 757 33.28 -6.49 -11.17
N CYS A 758 32.75 -6.55 -9.95
CA CYS A 758 33.11 -5.65 -8.85
C CYS A 758 34.56 -5.77 -8.35
N HIS A 759 35.10 -4.69 -7.80
CA HIS A 759 36.37 -4.72 -7.10
C HIS A 759 36.25 -5.44 -5.74
N GLU A 760 37.37 -5.88 -5.17
CA GLU A 760 37.33 -6.79 -4.02
C GLU A 760 37.24 -6.13 -2.64
N TRP A 761 37.67 -4.87 -2.46
CA TRP A 761 37.85 -4.29 -1.12
C TRP A 761 36.83 -3.20 -0.79
N ASP A 762 36.58 -3.02 0.50
CA ASP A 762 35.91 -1.87 1.12
C ASP A 762 36.80 -0.63 1.14
N TYR A 763 36.75 0.16 0.09
CA TYR A 763 37.47 1.40 -0.01
C TYR A 763 36.69 2.55 0.62
N LEU A 764 37.43 3.44 1.28
CA LEU A 764 36.97 4.80 1.50
C LEU A 764 36.71 5.48 0.15
N ALA A 765 35.49 5.96 -0.03
CA ALA A 765 35.06 6.78 -1.14
C ALA A 765 34.67 8.18 -0.62
N TYR A 766 35.05 9.21 -1.37
CA TYR A 766 34.81 10.60 -0.98
C TYR A 766 34.31 11.37 -2.18
N LEU A 767 33.35 12.26 -1.93
CA LEU A 767 33.11 13.40 -2.79
C LEU A 767 33.69 14.65 -2.14
N PHE A 768 34.56 15.33 -2.88
CA PHE A 768 35.09 16.63 -2.48
C PHE A 768 34.52 17.72 -3.36
N VAL A 769 34.15 18.83 -2.71
CA VAL A 769 33.85 20.09 -3.37
C VAL A 769 35.16 20.87 -3.57
N CYS A 770 35.35 21.41 -4.77
CA CYS A 770 36.46 22.31 -5.07
C CYS A 770 36.15 23.75 -4.66
N ASP A 771 37.17 24.51 -4.27
CA ASP A 771 37.04 25.91 -3.85
C ASP A 771 36.48 26.77 -5.01
N GLN A 772 35.51 27.63 -4.70
CA GLN A 772 34.87 28.55 -5.65
C GLN A 772 35.88 29.38 -6.45
N ASP A 773 36.78 30.06 -5.73
CA ASP A 773 37.78 30.96 -6.33
C ASP A 773 38.94 30.19 -7.01
N ASN A 774 39.05 28.88 -6.77
CA ASN A 774 40.15 28.07 -7.29
C ASN A 774 39.77 26.59 -7.42
N ALA A 775 39.14 26.23 -8.53
CA ALA A 775 38.76 24.86 -8.88
C ALA A 775 39.93 23.84 -9.00
N SER A 776 41.18 24.23 -8.73
CA SER A 776 42.32 23.31 -8.59
C SER A 776 42.51 22.80 -7.16
N VAL A 777 41.89 23.43 -6.17
CA VAL A 777 41.93 23.04 -4.76
C VAL A 777 40.61 22.34 -4.43
N CYS A 778 40.66 21.06 -4.07
CA CYS A 778 39.48 20.25 -3.80
C CYS A 778 39.72 19.41 -2.54
N ASN A 779 39.71 20.07 -1.39
CA ASN A 779 40.05 19.45 -0.11
C ASN A 779 38.88 19.44 0.88
N THR A 780 37.77 20.10 0.55
CA THR A 780 36.56 20.15 1.37
C THR A 780 35.73 18.91 1.09
N GLU A 781 35.67 18.02 2.07
CA GLU A 781 34.86 16.80 2.01
C GLU A 781 33.39 17.18 2.16
N SER A 782 32.56 16.80 1.18
CA SER A 782 31.10 17.01 1.23
C SER A 782 30.37 15.76 1.71
N VAL A 783 30.86 14.56 1.34
CA VAL A 783 30.26 13.29 1.76
C VAL A 783 31.28 12.15 1.63
N ARG A 784 31.09 11.10 2.44
CA ARG A 784 31.95 9.91 2.52
C ARG A 784 31.11 8.65 2.49
N TRP A 785 31.62 7.63 1.81
CA TRP A 785 31.05 6.29 1.79
C TRP A 785 32.13 5.24 2.01
N ILE A 786 31.71 4.02 2.32
CA ILE A 786 32.55 2.83 2.28
C ILE A 786 31.99 1.88 1.24
N THR A 787 32.77 1.59 0.20
CA THR A 787 32.33 0.68 -0.86
C THR A 787 32.12 -0.74 -0.33
N THR A 788 31.39 -1.55 -1.08
CA THR A 788 31.17 -2.95 -0.71
C THR A 788 32.39 -3.84 -1.04
N TYR A 789 32.41 -5.05 -0.49
CA TYR A 789 33.27 -6.13 -0.94
C TYR A 789 32.64 -6.90 -2.11
N GLY A 790 33.02 -6.55 -3.35
CA GLY A 790 32.70 -7.38 -4.51
C GLY A 790 31.24 -7.37 -4.96
N ARG A 791 30.44 -6.36 -4.56
CA ARG A 791 29.05 -6.15 -4.98
C ARG A 791 28.80 -4.69 -5.40
N GLU A 792 27.65 -4.41 -6.00
CA GLU A 792 27.20 -3.03 -6.19
C GLU A 792 26.71 -2.44 -4.86
N GLY A 793 26.72 -1.12 -4.74
CA GLY A 793 26.13 -0.43 -3.60
C GLY A 793 25.36 0.81 -4.05
N MET A 794 24.32 1.15 -3.29
CA MET A 794 23.45 2.28 -3.54
C MET A 794 23.11 2.90 -2.19
N TRP A 795 23.23 4.22 -2.09
CA TRP A 795 23.07 4.94 -0.84
C TRP A 795 22.35 6.26 -1.04
N LEU A 796 21.61 6.67 -0.03
CA LEU A 796 21.02 7.99 0.09
C LEU A 796 21.52 8.59 1.41
N THR A 797 22.40 9.58 1.32
CA THR A 797 23.04 10.16 2.50
C THR A 797 22.51 11.57 2.74
N ASP A 798 21.87 11.81 3.88
CA ASP A 798 21.51 13.16 4.34
C ASP A 798 22.80 13.94 4.64
N ILE A 799 22.96 15.09 3.98
CA ILE A 799 24.04 16.05 4.20
C ILE A 799 23.49 17.47 4.36
N SER A 800 22.26 17.61 4.83
CA SER A 800 21.58 18.89 5.06
C SER A 800 22.43 19.89 5.86
N PRO A 801 23.22 19.48 6.88
CA PRO A 801 24.09 20.42 7.58
C PRO A 801 25.21 21.03 6.73
N TYR A 802 25.46 20.51 5.53
CA TYR A 802 26.45 21.03 4.58
C TYR A 802 25.84 21.89 3.45
N LEU A 803 24.55 22.22 3.53
CA LEU A 803 23.88 23.16 2.61
C LEU A 803 24.61 24.52 2.48
N PHE A 804 25.28 24.99 3.55
CA PHE A 804 26.05 26.23 3.54
C PHE A 804 27.21 26.25 2.53
N MET A 805 27.61 25.09 1.98
CA MET A 805 28.73 24.98 1.03
C MET A 805 28.36 25.42 -0.40
N PHE A 806 27.08 25.65 -0.68
CA PHE A 806 26.54 25.90 -2.01
C PHE A 806 25.74 27.22 -2.08
N GLU A 807 25.77 27.86 -3.25
CA GLU A 807 24.97 29.04 -3.57
C GLU A 807 24.12 28.79 -4.83
N ASP A 808 23.01 29.54 -4.98
CA ASP A 808 22.14 29.46 -6.16
C ASP A 808 22.84 29.95 -7.44
N GLY A 809 22.57 29.28 -8.57
CA GLY A 809 23.16 29.55 -9.88
C GLY A 809 24.67 29.27 -9.97
N GLU A 810 25.25 28.60 -8.98
CA GLU A 810 26.69 28.41 -8.88
C GLU A 810 27.19 27.22 -9.73
N ASP A 811 28.28 27.42 -10.50
CA ASP A 811 29.00 26.33 -11.18
C ASP A 811 30.12 25.80 -10.27
N ARG A 812 30.00 24.55 -9.84
CA ARG A 812 30.95 23.89 -8.94
C ARG A 812 31.64 22.72 -9.61
N ARG A 813 32.93 22.58 -9.29
CA ARG A 813 33.71 21.39 -9.62
C ARG A 813 33.76 20.44 -8.44
N PHE A 814 33.58 19.16 -8.74
CA PHE A 814 33.65 18.06 -7.78
C PHE A 814 34.81 17.12 -8.11
N LYS A 815 35.36 16.51 -7.06
CA LYS A 815 36.39 15.48 -7.15
C LYS A 815 35.93 14.25 -6.37
N TYR A 816 35.53 13.21 -7.07
CA TYR A 816 35.37 11.89 -6.47
C TYR A 816 36.75 11.24 -6.29
N ALA A 817 37.05 10.67 -5.12
CA ALA A 817 38.32 10.02 -4.87
C ALA A 817 38.17 8.76 -4.01
N GLY A 818 39.08 7.80 -4.18
CA GLY A 818 39.16 6.61 -3.33
C GLY A 818 38.94 5.30 -4.07
N ALA A 819 37.69 4.83 -4.08
CA ALA A 819 37.22 3.53 -4.60
C ALA A 819 37.99 2.99 -5.82
N ASN A 820 38.22 1.69 -5.87
CA ASN A 820 38.98 1.09 -6.96
C ASN A 820 38.06 0.64 -8.11
N LYS A 821 37.92 1.46 -9.15
CA LYS A 821 37.06 1.20 -10.32
C LYS A 821 35.56 1.18 -10.01
N GLY A 822 34.75 1.42 -11.04
CA GLY A 822 33.29 1.33 -10.99
C GLY A 822 32.66 2.41 -11.85
N ASP A 823 31.38 2.28 -12.12
CA ASP A 823 30.58 3.29 -12.81
C ASP A 823 29.79 4.04 -11.75
N LEU A 824 29.95 5.36 -11.70
CA LEU A 824 29.45 6.20 -10.61
C LEU A 824 28.23 6.98 -11.06
N THR A 825 27.16 6.87 -10.30
CA THR A 825 26.03 7.81 -10.35
C THR A 825 26.03 8.58 -9.03
N VAL A 826 26.06 9.91 -9.11
CA VAL A 826 26.00 10.80 -7.94
C VAL A 826 25.04 11.93 -8.27
N THR A 827 23.99 12.08 -7.46
CA THR A 827 22.92 13.07 -7.65
C THR A 827 22.65 13.77 -6.33
N PHE A 828 22.61 15.10 -6.36
CA PHE A 828 22.24 15.92 -5.21
C PHE A 828 20.73 16.15 -5.26
N LEU A 829 20.05 15.93 -4.15
CA LEU A 829 18.59 15.98 -4.03
C LEU A 829 18.24 17.09 -3.03
N PHE A 830 17.64 18.17 -3.51
CA PHE A 830 17.24 19.33 -2.72
C PHE A 830 15.74 19.28 -2.43
N SER A 831 15.34 19.49 -1.18
CA SER A 831 13.94 19.52 -0.76
C SER A 831 13.70 20.52 0.38
N ASP A 832 12.44 20.86 0.62
CA ASP A 832 11.98 21.68 1.74
C ASP A 832 10.91 20.90 2.52
N TRP A 833 11.20 20.57 3.79
CA TRP A 833 10.29 19.85 4.67
C TRP A 833 9.75 20.73 5.82
N GLY A 834 9.84 22.05 5.68
CA GLY A 834 9.18 22.98 6.60
C GLY A 834 9.84 23.07 7.97
N SER A 835 11.13 22.70 8.11
CA SER A 835 11.86 22.88 9.37
C SER A 835 11.98 24.37 9.78
N GLY A 836 11.82 25.28 8.81
CA GLY A 836 11.92 26.72 8.97
C GLY A 836 13.36 27.22 9.19
N GLN A 837 14.36 26.34 9.14
CA GLN A 837 15.77 26.68 9.31
C GLN A 837 16.67 25.86 8.39
N ARG A 838 17.76 26.45 7.90
CA ARG A 838 18.77 25.76 7.08
C ARG A 838 20.18 26.10 7.54
N ALA A 839 21.15 25.27 7.20
CA ALA A 839 22.56 25.58 7.42
C ALA A 839 22.99 26.76 6.53
N VAL A 840 23.40 27.87 7.14
CA VAL A 840 23.74 29.12 6.43
C VAL A 840 25.24 29.45 6.46
N ASP A 841 25.96 28.96 7.46
CA ASP A 841 27.40 29.19 7.60
C ASP A 841 28.00 28.09 8.50
N ALA A 842 29.32 27.90 8.46
CA ALA A 842 30.00 26.98 9.35
C ALA A 842 31.47 27.33 9.60
N THR A 843 31.98 26.85 10.74
CA THR A 843 33.41 26.92 11.07
C THR A 843 34.01 25.52 11.14
N TYR A 844 35.06 25.26 10.34
CA TYR A 844 35.80 24.00 10.44
C TYR A 844 36.47 23.91 11.81
N ALA A 845 36.15 22.86 12.57
CA ALA A 845 36.54 22.74 13.96
C ALA A 845 37.77 21.85 14.14
N PHE A 846 37.62 20.56 13.82
CA PHE A 846 38.62 19.55 14.16
C PHE A 846 38.79 18.51 13.05
N SER A 847 40.01 17.98 12.97
CA SER A 847 40.37 16.91 12.04
C SER A 847 40.78 15.64 12.77
N GLY A 848 40.65 14.52 12.05
CA GLY A 848 41.19 13.22 12.45
C GLY A 848 42.73 13.14 12.42
N GLY A 849 43.24 11.92 12.58
CA GLY A 849 44.67 11.63 12.62
C GLY A 849 45.00 10.26 13.22
N GLN A 850 46.30 10.04 13.43
CA GLN A 850 46.82 8.79 13.99
C GLN A 850 46.32 8.59 15.44
N PHE A 851 45.71 7.44 15.72
CA PHE A 851 45.21 7.11 17.06
C PHE A 851 46.21 6.21 17.79
N ASP A 852 47.22 6.83 18.41
CA ASP A 852 48.38 6.12 19.00
C ASP A 852 48.82 6.69 20.36
N GLY A 853 47.93 7.39 21.06
CA GLY A 853 48.22 8.06 22.34
C GLY A 853 48.86 9.43 22.21
N THR A 854 49.02 9.90 20.97
CA THR A 854 49.33 11.31 20.68
C THR A 854 48.18 12.01 19.96
N TYR A 855 47.01 11.37 19.87
CA TYR A 855 45.85 11.89 19.15
C TYR A 855 45.38 13.23 19.73
N ASN A 856 45.46 13.37 21.05
CA ASN A 856 45.09 14.59 21.77
C ASN A 856 46.24 15.59 21.95
N ASN A 857 47.40 15.35 21.31
CA ASN A 857 48.55 16.25 21.39
C ASN A 857 48.35 17.49 20.52
N GLU A 858 48.14 18.63 21.16
CA GLU A 858 47.91 19.94 20.53
C GLU A 858 49.07 20.46 19.68
N SER A 859 50.27 19.87 19.79
CA SER A 859 51.39 20.19 18.87
C SER A 859 51.25 19.55 17.48
N ARG A 860 50.38 18.54 17.34
CA ARG A 860 50.14 17.79 16.08
C ARG A 860 48.80 18.14 15.46
N HIS A 861 47.78 18.34 16.29
CA HIS A 861 46.41 18.54 15.85
C HIS A 861 45.75 19.69 16.58
N VAL A 862 44.83 20.37 15.92
CA VAL A 862 43.94 21.34 16.59
C VAL A 862 42.95 20.55 17.45
N ARG A 863 42.91 20.88 18.75
CA ARG A 863 42.02 20.26 19.75
C ARG A 863 41.26 21.27 20.59
N GLN A 864 41.45 22.55 20.28
CA GLN A 864 40.74 23.66 20.89
C GLN A 864 40.39 24.65 19.79
N LEU A 865 39.17 25.15 19.79
CA LEU A 865 38.65 26.10 18.82
C LEU A 865 38.02 27.28 19.56
N ASN A 866 38.35 28.48 19.11
CA ASN A 866 37.65 29.69 19.48
C ASN A 866 36.82 30.14 18.28
N PHE A 867 35.50 30.30 18.45
CA PHE A 867 34.59 30.72 17.39
C PHE A 867 33.58 31.75 17.88
N THR A 868 32.98 32.47 16.94
CA THR A 868 31.93 33.48 17.18
C THR A 868 30.68 33.08 16.44
N VAL A 869 29.51 33.32 17.02
CA VAL A 869 28.23 33.01 16.38
C VAL A 869 27.76 34.20 15.52
N PRO A 870 27.42 34.00 14.24
CA PRO A 870 26.82 35.04 13.41
C PRO A 870 25.50 35.58 14.00
N THR A 871 25.17 36.85 13.72
CA THR A 871 24.00 37.51 14.35
C THR A 871 22.64 37.02 13.85
N ALA A 872 22.61 36.39 12.67
CA ALA A 872 21.38 35.86 12.05
C ALA A 872 21.12 34.39 12.40
N THR A 873 21.95 33.80 13.26
CA THR A 873 21.88 32.38 13.62
C THR A 873 20.74 32.10 14.60
N THR A 874 19.91 31.13 14.28
CA THR A 874 18.80 30.63 15.11
C THR A 874 19.21 29.46 15.99
N SER A 875 20.07 28.57 15.47
CA SER A 875 20.59 27.42 16.20
C SER A 875 22.02 27.06 15.76
N VAL A 876 22.75 26.35 16.61
CA VAL A 876 24.15 25.97 16.39
C VAL A 876 24.34 24.49 16.69
N GLU A 877 25.02 23.77 15.81
CA GLU A 877 25.26 22.33 15.95
C GLU A 877 26.73 21.96 15.75
N ILE A 878 27.16 20.89 16.43
CA ILE A 878 28.36 20.15 16.07
C ILE A 878 27.95 19.12 15.03
N VAL A 879 28.65 19.08 13.91
CA VAL A 879 28.45 18.09 12.84
C VAL A 879 29.75 17.36 12.61
N ALA A 880 29.75 16.05 12.81
CA ALA A 880 30.95 15.22 12.75
C ALA A 880 30.77 14.02 11.82
N THR A 881 31.72 13.80 10.92
CA THR A 881 31.81 12.61 10.07
C THR A 881 33.06 11.82 10.45
N ILE A 882 32.90 10.80 11.29
CA ILE A 882 34.02 10.08 11.91
C ILE A 882 34.02 8.60 11.54
N THR A 883 35.17 8.10 11.06
CA THR A 883 35.38 6.66 10.80
C THR A 883 36.76 6.21 11.31
N GLY A 884 36.81 5.05 11.95
CA GLY A 884 38.02 4.41 12.42
C GLY A 884 38.64 3.45 11.40
N HIS A 885 39.95 3.51 11.20
CA HIS A 885 40.67 2.67 10.23
C HIS A 885 41.94 2.04 10.80
N GLY A 886 42.25 0.83 10.33
CA GLY A 886 43.47 0.10 10.66
C GLY A 886 43.27 -0.94 11.76
N PHE A 887 43.99 -2.06 11.63
CA PHE A 887 43.85 -3.25 12.49
C PHE A 887 45.19 -4.01 12.66
N ASN A 888 45.21 -5.06 13.50
CA ASN A 888 46.27 -6.09 13.60
C ASN A 888 47.63 -5.71 14.22
N GLN A 889 47.71 -4.71 15.12
CA GLN A 889 48.99 -4.37 15.77
C GLN A 889 48.93 -4.21 17.29
N ASP A 890 47.80 -4.45 17.95
CA ASP A 890 47.67 -4.54 19.41
C ASP A 890 46.42 -5.33 19.84
N THR A 891 46.18 -5.50 21.14
CA THR A 891 45.02 -6.26 21.65
C THR A 891 43.67 -5.54 21.53
N ALA A 892 43.68 -4.22 21.29
CA ALA A 892 42.46 -3.44 21.17
C ALA A 892 41.93 -3.38 19.73
N ASN A 893 42.74 -3.68 18.72
CA ASN A 893 42.39 -3.60 17.29
C ASN A 893 41.85 -2.22 16.85
N CYS A 894 42.31 -1.16 17.52
CA CYS A 894 42.02 0.20 17.09
C CYS A 894 42.69 0.51 15.74
N ALA A 895 42.13 1.37 14.90
CA ALA A 895 40.93 2.17 15.15
C ALA A 895 39.66 1.60 14.49
N GLU A 896 39.76 0.53 13.70
CA GLU A 896 38.61 0.00 12.96
C GLU A 896 37.66 -0.83 13.84
N PHE A 897 38.20 -1.66 14.73
CA PHE A 897 37.44 -2.62 15.55
C PHE A 897 37.48 -2.27 17.04
N CYS A 898 37.58 -0.99 17.37
CA CYS A 898 37.58 -0.53 18.75
C CYS A 898 36.71 0.71 18.89
N ASP A 899 36.00 0.82 20.00
CA ASP A 899 35.15 1.97 20.27
C ASP A 899 36.00 3.16 20.70
N HIS A 900 36.26 4.06 19.76
CA HIS A 900 36.88 5.34 20.06
C HIS A 900 35.79 6.40 20.31
N GLU A 901 35.86 7.04 21.48
CA GLU A 901 34.93 8.05 21.94
C GLU A 901 35.44 9.45 21.55
N HIS A 902 34.53 10.32 21.11
CA HIS A 902 34.83 11.67 20.61
C HIS A 902 34.15 12.72 21.47
N HIS A 903 34.89 13.26 22.45
CA HIS A 903 34.37 14.16 23.47
C HIS A 903 34.49 15.62 23.05
N TYR A 904 33.39 16.36 23.19
CA TYR A 904 33.29 17.79 22.97
C TYR A 904 32.92 18.48 24.28
N THR A 905 33.65 19.53 24.66
CA THR A 905 33.43 20.24 25.93
C THR A 905 33.46 21.76 25.72
N MET A 906 32.54 22.46 26.38
CA MET A 906 32.46 23.92 26.39
C MET A 906 31.98 24.41 27.75
N GLY A 907 32.88 25.02 28.53
CA GLY A 907 32.58 25.44 29.90
C GLY A 907 32.23 24.25 30.80
N THR A 908 30.98 24.21 31.29
CA THR A 908 30.44 23.08 32.08
C THR A 908 29.69 22.05 31.25
N HIS A 909 29.47 22.32 29.96
CA HIS A 909 28.74 21.44 29.06
C HIS A 909 29.69 20.44 28.39
N SER A 910 29.21 19.23 28.16
CA SER A 910 29.95 18.17 27.50
C SER A 910 29.02 17.19 26.80
N THR A 911 29.45 16.67 25.67
CA THR A 911 28.81 15.58 24.92
C THR A 911 29.89 14.72 24.27
N TYR A 912 29.54 13.53 23.79
CA TYR A 912 30.46 12.72 23.02
C TYR A 912 29.73 11.80 22.03
N GLU A 913 30.43 11.47 20.95
CA GLU A 913 30.06 10.45 19.97
C GLU A 913 30.86 9.17 20.25
N TRP A 914 30.24 8.00 20.05
CA TRP A 914 30.82 6.67 20.29
C TRP A 914 30.17 5.63 19.37
N HIS A 915 30.79 4.46 19.21
CA HIS A 915 30.43 3.48 18.18
C HIS A 915 30.27 2.07 18.77
N PRO A 916 29.17 1.79 19.50
CA PRO A 916 28.99 0.53 20.22
C PRO A 916 28.96 -0.72 19.34
N ILE A 917 28.61 -0.58 18.06
CA ILE A 917 28.47 -1.68 17.09
C ILE A 917 29.74 -2.54 17.00
N VAL A 918 30.93 -1.97 17.27
CA VAL A 918 32.23 -2.67 17.28
C VAL A 918 32.31 -3.85 18.25
N TYR A 919 31.46 -3.87 19.28
CA TYR A 919 31.45 -4.96 20.26
C TYR A 919 30.67 -6.18 19.78
N ASP A 920 29.94 -6.05 18.68
CA ASP A 920 29.18 -7.13 18.07
C ASP A 920 29.92 -7.69 16.84
N SER A 921 30.16 -9.00 16.84
CA SER A 921 30.78 -9.71 15.72
C SER A 921 29.87 -9.79 14.48
N GLU A 922 28.58 -9.51 14.64
CA GLU A 922 27.57 -9.45 13.58
C GLU A 922 26.96 -8.04 13.50
N GLY A 923 27.62 -7.04 14.09
CA GLY A 923 27.09 -5.68 14.19
C GLY A 923 26.62 -5.11 12.85
N CYS A 924 27.47 -5.13 11.82
CA CYS A 924 27.09 -4.65 10.49
C CYS A 924 26.13 -5.58 9.74
N GLU A 925 26.13 -6.88 10.05
CA GLU A 925 25.14 -7.81 9.50
C GLU A 925 23.73 -7.50 10.01
N ASN A 926 23.61 -7.07 11.27
CA ASN A 926 22.34 -6.67 11.86
C ASN A 926 21.77 -5.36 11.26
N GLU A 927 22.60 -4.59 10.54
CA GLU A 927 22.24 -3.32 9.89
C GLU A 927 21.79 -3.47 8.42
N VAL A 928 21.59 -4.70 7.91
CA VAL A 928 21.12 -4.91 6.52
C VAL A 928 19.78 -4.22 6.23
N ARG A 929 18.85 -4.24 7.20
CA ARG A 929 17.56 -3.54 7.08
C ARG A 929 17.70 -2.02 7.08
N ASN A 930 18.85 -1.50 7.53
CA ASN A 930 19.20 -0.09 7.58
C ASN A 930 20.17 0.31 6.45
N GLY A 931 20.26 -0.51 5.39
CA GLY A 931 21.00 -0.15 4.17
C GLY A 931 22.38 -0.79 4.00
N VAL A 932 22.85 -1.66 4.91
CA VAL A 932 24.07 -2.45 4.63
C VAL A 932 23.80 -3.44 3.50
N VAL A 933 24.62 -3.38 2.44
CA VAL A 933 24.59 -4.39 1.36
C VAL A 933 24.89 -5.78 1.93
N ALA A 934 23.97 -6.74 1.74
CA ALA A 934 24.10 -8.08 2.29
C ALA A 934 25.19 -8.91 1.57
N ASN A 935 25.57 -10.06 2.15
CA ASN A 935 26.28 -11.16 1.46
C ASN A 935 27.51 -10.76 0.63
N GLN A 936 28.28 -9.81 1.11
CA GLN A 936 29.49 -9.37 0.42
C GLN A 936 30.61 -10.41 0.50
N PHE A 937 31.63 -10.31 -0.36
CA PHE A 937 32.70 -11.32 -0.46
C PHE A 937 33.83 -11.17 0.57
N GLY A 938 33.76 -10.17 1.45
CA GLY A 938 34.76 -9.90 2.49
C GLY A 938 34.15 -9.85 3.88
N SER A 939 34.89 -9.34 4.86
CA SER A 939 34.55 -9.40 6.28
C SER A 939 33.41 -8.45 6.70
N TRP A 940 32.41 -8.25 5.84
CA TRP A 940 31.30 -7.33 6.00
C TRP A 940 30.45 -7.49 7.27
N PRO A 941 30.30 -8.66 7.93
CA PRO A 941 29.43 -8.79 9.12
C PRO A 941 29.88 -8.05 10.38
N PHE A 942 31.20 -7.90 10.60
CA PHE A 942 31.74 -7.38 11.86
C PHE A 942 31.34 -5.92 12.10
N GLY A 943 31.04 -5.51 13.33
CA GLY A 943 30.87 -4.08 13.63
C GLY A 943 32.19 -3.29 13.49
N ARG A 944 32.13 -2.07 12.92
CA ARG A 944 33.27 -1.13 12.85
C ARG A 944 32.94 0.22 13.47
N ALA A 945 33.99 0.96 13.81
CA ALA A 945 33.88 2.25 14.49
C ALA A 945 33.41 3.35 13.53
N GLY A 946 32.10 3.55 13.45
CA GLY A 946 31.45 4.64 12.71
C GLY A 946 31.15 4.35 11.24
N TRP A 947 31.17 3.08 10.83
CA TRP A 947 30.82 2.67 9.47
C TRP A 947 30.54 1.17 9.37
N CYS A 948 29.89 0.77 8.29
CA CYS A 948 29.83 -0.61 7.81
C CYS A 948 30.24 -0.66 6.34
N ALA A 949 30.84 -1.77 5.91
CA ALA A 949 31.18 -1.93 4.50
C ALA A 949 29.87 -1.99 3.69
N GLY A 950 29.73 -1.18 2.65
CA GLY A 950 28.51 -1.14 1.85
C GLY A 950 27.33 -0.42 2.50
N GLN A 951 27.58 0.42 3.51
CA GLN A 951 26.64 1.42 4.04
C GLN A 951 27.27 2.81 3.85
N ASP A 952 26.45 3.84 3.80
CA ASP A 952 26.93 5.20 3.84
C ASP A 952 27.44 5.60 5.23
N VAL A 953 28.11 6.75 5.27
CA VAL A 953 28.65 7.31 6.52
C VAL A 953 27.79 8.51 6.91
N GLU A 954 26.81 8.23 7.74
CA GLU A 954 25.96 9.26 8.35
C GLU A 954 26.79 10.25 9.20
N GLN A 955 26.27 11.47 9.33
CA GLN A 955 26.92 12.48 10.16
C GLN A 955 26.29 12.50 11.55
N TRP A 956 27.14 12.47 12.57
CA TRP A 956 26.71 12.68 13.93
C TRP A 956 26.48 14.18 14.16
N THR A 957 25.27 14.55 14.55
CA THR A 957 24.88 15.94 14.85
C THR A 957 24.54 16.10 16.33
N TYR A 958 24.85 17.27 16.89
CA TYR A 958 24.47 17.60 18.26
C TYR A 958 24.23 19.10 18.43
N ASN A 959 23.03 19.46 18.90
CA ASN A 959 22.64 20.84 19.11
C ASN A 959 23.33 21.44 20.36
N ILE A 960 24.07 22.52 20.15
CA ILE A 960 24.81 23.27 21.17
C ILE A 960 24.32 24.71 21.32
N THR A 961 23.11 25.02 20.86
CA THR A 961 22.54 26.37 20.90
C THR A 961 22.54 26.95 22.31
N ASP A 962 22.21 26.13 23.32
CA ASP A 962 22.20 26.56 24.72
C ASP A 962 23.60 26.70 25.35
N TRP A 963 24.65 26.22 24.68
CA TRP A 963 26.01 26.28 25.19
C TRP A 963 26.72 27.57 24.77
N VAL A 964 26.33 28.12 23.62
CA VAL A 964 27.02 29.25 22.97
C VAL A 964 26.51 30.59 23.47
N ASP A 965 27.43 31.53 23.67
CA ASP A 965 27.10 32.94 23.87
C ASP A 965 26.93 33.61 22.50
N THR A 966 25.71 34.06 22.21
CA THR A 966 25.30 34.72 20.96
C THR A 966 25.46 36.24 21.00
N SER A 967 25.92 36.81 22.12
CA SER A 967 26.13 38.24 22.21
C SER A 967 27.30 38.71 21.33
N ALA A 968 27.09 39.82 20.61
CA ALA A 968 28.03 40.29 19.59
C ALA A 968 29.46 40.48 20.13
N ASN A 969 30.44 39.84 19.48
CA ASN A 969 31.87 39.81 19.79
C ASN A 969 32.31 38.94 20.99
N ASN A 970 31.42 38.13 21.59
CA ASN A 970 31.87 37.11 22.54
C ASN A 970 32.40 35.88 21.79
N THR A 971 33.48 35.31 22.34
CA THR A 971 34.16 34.15 21.76
C THR A 971 33.83 32.92 22.58
N ASN A 972 33.29 31.91 21.91
CA ASN A 972 33.01 30.60 22.46
C ASN A 972 34.25 29.72 22.35
N HIS A 973 34.52 28.92 23.39
CA HIS A 973 35.72 28.07 23.48
C HIS A 973 35.32 26.60 23.57
N MET A 974 35.63 25.85 22.53
CA MET A 974 35.35 24.41 22.45
C MET A 974 36.63 23.60 22.51
N VAL A 975 36.59 22.48 23.23
CA VAL A 975 37.69 21.52 23.32
C VAL A 975 37.21 20.15 22.85
N TYR A 976 38.00 19.52 21.99
CA TYR A 976 37.76 18.19 21.44
C TYR A 976 38.84 17.20 21.88
N ARG A 977 38.43 16.00 22.30
CA ARG A 977 39.33 14.91 22.72
C ARG A 977 38.84 13.58 22.19
N GLY A 978 39.73 12.77 21.64
CA GLY A 978 39.46 11.37 21.28
C GLY A 978 39.97 10.42 22.35
N TYR A 979 39.14 9.50 22.83
CA TYR A 979 39.44 8.57 23.91
C TYR A 979 39.13 7.12 23.54
N TYR A 980 39.69 6.20 24.31
CA TYR A 980 39.36 4.78 24.31
C TYR A 980 39.15 4.35 25.76
N ASN A 981 37.97 3.82 26.10
CA ASN A 981 37.56 3.53 27.48
C ASN A 981 37.71 4.74 28.42
N GLY A 982 37.23 5.92 27.98
CA GLY A 982 37.31 7.16 28.75
C GLY A 982 38.71 7.73 29.01
N GLY A 983 39.75 7.26 28.32
CA GLY A 983 41.14 7.75 28.49
C GLY A 983 41.95 7.83 27.21
N GLU A 984 43.17 8.37 27.31
CA GLU A 984 44.11 8.39 26.19
C GLU A 984 44.47 6.95 25.79
N TYR A 985 44.23 6.60 24.54
CA TYR A 985 44.58 5.28 24.01
C TYR A 985 46.10 5.12 23.92
N VAL A 986 46.68 4.14 24.60
CA VAL A 986 48.11 3.83 24.47
C VAL A 986 48.27 2.43 23.85
N PRO A 987 48.69 2.33 22.59
CA PRO A 987 48.77 1.05 21.89
C PRO A 987 49.92 0.19 22.46
N SER A 988 49.69 -1.11 22.56
CA SER A 988 50.65 -2.04 23.21
C SER A 988 51.96 -2.26 22.45
N ASP A 989 51.97 -2.01 21.14
CA ASP A 989 53.14 -2.07 20.25
C ASP A 989 53.91 -0.72 20.16
N GLY A 990 53.43 0.34 20.83
CA GLY A 990 54.10 1.62 20.94
C GLY A 990 53.58 2.72 20.01
N ILE A 991 53.89 3.97 20.37
CA ILE A 991 53.46 5.20 19.66
C ILE A 991 54.10 5.26 18.27
N GLY A 992 53.32 5.63 17.25
CA GLY A 992 53.77 5.74 15.85
C GLY A 992 53.88 4.41 15.09
N ASN A 993 53.55 3.29 15.73
CA ASN A 993 53.36 1.98 15.08
C ASN A 993 51.86 1.77 14.78
N GLY A 994 51.51 0.82 13.92
CA GLY A 994 50.12 0.60 13.51
C GLY A 994 49.63 1.55 12.42
N GLY A 995 48.85 1.04 11.46
CA GLY A 995 48.12 1.87 10.48
C GLY A 995 46.86 2.53 11.06
N ARG A 996 46.82 2.79 12.37
CA ARG A 996 45.62 3.20 13.12
C ARG A 996 45.31 4.67 12.90
N ASN A 997 44.23 4.96 12.20
CA ASN A 997 43.91 6.33 11.85
C ASN A 997 42.42 6.58 11.93
N ILE A 998 42.04 7.62 12.65
CA ILE A 998 40.68 8.14 12.66
C ILE A 998 40.56 9.18 11.53
N ARG A 999 39.59 9.00 10.65
CA ARG A 999 39.18 10.02 9.67
C ARG A 999 38.02 10.78 10.28
N ALA A 1000 38.28 12.02 10.72
CA ALA A 1000 37.26 12.89 11.29
C ALA A 1000 37.25 14.23 10.54
N VAL A 1001 36.06 14.69 10.21
CA VAL A 1001 35.75 16.03 9.72
C VAL A 1001 34.68 16.58 10.64
N VAL A 1002 35.01 17.61 11.41
CA VAL A 1002 34.09 18.20 12.39
C VAL A 1002 33.90 19.68 12.07
N TRP A 1003 32.65 20.09 11.97
CA TRP A 1003 32.21 21.47 11.74
C TRP A 1003 31.36 21.96 12.92
N ILE A 1004 31.42 23.26 13.18
CA ILE A 1004 30.38 23.97 13.93
C ILE A 1004 29.49 24.64 12.90
N VAL A 1005 28.27 24.14 12.73
CA VAL A 1005 27.32 24.62 11.73
C VAL A 1005 26.34 25.59 12.39
N PHE A 1006 26.10 26.71 11.69
CA PHE A 1006 25.17 27.75 12.10
C PHE A 1006 23.95 27.69 11.20
N TYR A 1007 22.78 27.58 11.82
CA TYR A 1007 21.51 27.56 11.11
C TYR A 1007 20.85 28.94 11.17
N GLY A 1008 20.14 29.30 10.11
CA GLY A 1008 19.34 30.52 10.01
C GLY A 1008 17.98 30.22 9.39
N PRO A 1009 17.05 31.18 9.35
CA PRO A 1009 15.73 30.96 8.79
C PRO A 1009 15.80 30.64 7.29
N THR A 1010 14.92 29.75 6.82
CA THR A 1010 14.57 29.66 5.39
C THR A 1010 13.77 30.91 4.98
N THR A 1011 13.86 31.29 3.70
CA THR A 1011 13.27 32.55 3.20
C THR A 1011 11.89 32.40 2.61
#